data_AF-A0A415IQZ3-F1
#
_entry.id   AF-A0A415IQZ3-F1
#
_cell.length_a   1.000
_cell.length_b   1.000
_cell.length_c   1.000
_cell.angle_alpha   90.00
_cell.angle_beta   90.00
_cell.angle_gamma   90.00
#
_symmetry.space_group_name_H-M   'P 1'
#
loop_
_entity.id
_entity.type
_entity.pdbx_description
1 polymer ?
#
loop_
_entity_poly.entity_id
_entity_poly.type
_entity_poly.pdbx_seq_one_letter_code
_entity_poly.pdbx_strand_id
1 'polypeptide(L)'
;MKNKIHLIILLFISSIISVKASVATNSNLPGNEDEFEVLMQKIRLDFAKNPSIDESLKKYNETDGSFTDVDYGSIQRTKWPPLEHVDRLYDFAFAYTNPKNKYYKDESLFTKIEKGLEYWHERNPWCHNWWYNQIAEPQRLGVLLIQMRIGEKHLNTELENKILERIKTDGGDPAKWTGANRTDIALHWIYRACLSKNETDLKVALENVYNPIVYTTKEGFQHDNSYFQHGRQLYIGGYGDEILKGVTQIAMYTKGTQYAIPQDKLALLSKFMRETYYATIRGQYMLFDVLGRGVSRPGVTKKIHTALFAKRMIELDPDHANEFKDIIARLDGKQPAHYALTSKHTHYFRGDYTLHIRPTYAFDVRMASTRTARCEYGNGENLKTYFMSDGCTNIVVDGDEYAEIFPVWNWTRIPGTTAPQLDEIPMAASDWQTPGTSTFAGGVSDSLYGASVYSYTDSYAEINTSAHKAWFFFDNEIVCLGAGIHSTSPHPVFTTINQCLSSTENPIICQKGKLSDIQEGTSDYTSPEWILHNKIGYILPKGQQVFVSNQQQEGNWYNINHTTSKDIVRKKVFTLGVNHGITPEQATYAYIVVPGIQTAENMRGYLQKNNIEILANTENVQAVRNKKTDIWQMIFYNAGEFTHKDMTVKVDKGCALIIKKIDKDKIKLHIADPAQTQTDITVKIDTPKRSGTINCDFSNSDIYAGRTQAFYIRLK
;
A
#
# COMPACT_ATOMS: atom_id res chain seq x y z
N MET A 1 -46.61 29.05 -12.82
CA MET A 1 -46.41 28.26 -14.06
C MET A 1 -45.28 27.27 -13.83
N LYS A 2 -45.54 26.00 -14.16
CA LYS A 2 -44.78 24.81 -13.79
C LYS A 2 -43.48 24.70 -14.60
N ASN A 3 -42.32 24.67 -13.94
CA ASN A 3 -41.10 24.13 -14.55
C ASN A 3 -40.76 22.80 -13.87
N LYS A 4 -41.01 21.71 -14.62
CA LYS A 4 -40.70 20.33 -14.26
C LYS A 4 -39.19 20.12 -14.42
N ILE A 5 -38.50 19.83 -13.31
CA ILE A 5 -37.17 19.24 -13.34
C ILE A 5 -37.36 17.73 -13.41
N HIS A 6 -36.93 17.10 -14.50
CA HIS A 6 -36.89 15.64 -14.63
C HIS A 6 -35.67 15.09 -13.88
N LEU A 7 -35.95 14.46 -12.74
CA LEU A 7 -35.01 13.67 -11.98
C LEU A 7 -34.90 12.29 -12.66
N ILE A 8 -33.82 12.05 -13.40
CA ILE A 8 -33.53 10.71 -13.96
C ILE A 8 -32.84 9.90 -12.85
N ILE A 9 -33.64 9.07 -12.18
CA ILE A 9 -33.20 8.04 -11.26
C ILE A 9 -32.71 6.85 -12.10
N LEU A 10 -31.40 6.62 -12.15
CA LEU A 10 -30.82 5.37 -12.66
C LEU A 10 -30.95 4.29 -11.59
N LEU A 11 -32.06 3.55 -11.64
CA LEU A 11 -32.27 2.31 -10.90
C LEU A 11 -31.38 1.21 -11.51
N PHE A 12 -30.28 0.88 -10.84
CA PHE A 12 -29.59 -0.39 -11.05
C PHE A 12 -30.44 -1.51 -10.45
N ILE A 13 -31.27 -2.14 -11.27
CA ILE A 13 -31.91 -3.42 -10.91
C ILE A 13 -30.84 -4.49 -11.05
N SER A 14 -30.33 -4.97 -9.91
CA SER A 14 -29.53 -6.19 -9.84
C SER A 14 -30.45 -7.39 -10.10
N SER A 15 -30.52 -7.85 -11.35
CA SER A 15 -31.09 -9.16 -11.66
C SER A 15 -30.07 -10.24 -11.25
N ILE A 16 -30.31 -10.84 -10.09
CA ILE A 16 -29.71 -12.12 -9.71
C ILE A 16 -30.32 -13.17 -10.64
N ILE A 17 -29.65 -13.46 -11.75
CA ILE A 17 -29.90 -14.70 -12.48
C ILE A 17 -28.96 -15.74 -11.87
N SER A 18 -29.54 -16.58 -11.02
CA SER A 18 -28.95 -17.86 -10.63
C SER A 18 -28.86 -18.73 -11.89
N VAL A 19 -27.72 -18.67 -12.59
CA VAL A 19 -27.33 -19.76 -13.48
C VAL A 19 -26.76 -20.83 -12.58
N LYS A 20 -27.55 -21.86 -12.28
CA LYS A 20 -27.01 -23.14 -11.84
C LYS A 20 -26.12 -23.66 -12.97
N ALA A 21 -24.83 -23.35 -12.91
CA ALA A 21 -23.83 -24.16 -13.60
C ALA A 21 -23.87 -25.52 -12.93
N SER A 22 -24.39 -26.53 -13.63
CA SER A 22 -24.17 -27.91 -13.23
C SER A 22 -22.67 -28.15 -13.31
N VAL A 23 -22.00 -28.15 -12.17
CA VAL A 23 -20.66 -28.70 -12.04
C VAL A 23 -20.82 -30.19 -12.23
N ALA A 24 -20.67 -30.65 -13.47
CA ALA A 24 -20.41 -32.05 -13.75
C ALA A 24 -19.00 -32.32 -13.22
N THR A 25 -18.90 -32.96 -12.07
CA THR A 25 -17.67 -33.55 -11.55
C THR A 25 -17.29 -34.75 -12.41
N ASN A 26 -16.77 -34.50 -13.61
CA ASN A 26 -16.09 -35.53 -14.39
C ASN A 26 -14.69 -35.74 -13.82
N SER A 27 -14.62 -36.67 -12.86
CA SER A 27 -13.39 -37.31 -12.40
C SER A 27 -12.99 -38.42 -13.37
N ASN A 28 -12.65 -38.04 -14.60
CA ASN A 28 -12.01 -38.91 -15.58
C ASN A 28 -10.96 -38.06 -16.31
N LEU A 29 -9.69 -38.13 -15.90
CA LEU A 29 -8.56 -37.56 -16.63
C LEU A 29 -8.26 -38.46 -17.85
N PRO A 30 -8.46 -37.99 -19.10
CA PRO A 30 -7.89 -38.62 -20.27
C PRO A 30 -6.47 -38.07 -20.47
N GLY A 31 -5.55 -38.90 -20.97
CA GLY A 31 -4.23 -38.43 -21.38
C GLY A 31 -4.29 -37.38 -22.50
N ASN A 32 -3.37 -36.41 -22.45
CA ASN A 32 -3.07 -35.38 -23.46
C ASN A 32 -4.20 -34.39 -23.80
N GLU A 33 -4.67 -33.61 -22.82
CA GLU A 33 -5.28 -32.30 -23.16
C GLU A 33 -4.19 -31.34 -23.68
N ASP A 34 -4.46 -30.63 -24.78
CA ASP A 34 -3.58 -29.58 -25.28
C ASP A 34 -3.58 -28.41 -24.28
N GLU A 35 -2.58 -28.38 -23.40
CA GLU A 35 -2.51 -27.38 -22.34
C GLU A 35 -2.41 -25.95 -22.88
N PHE A 36 -1.91 -25.74 -24.11
CA PHE A 36 -1.97 -24.41 -24.74
C PHE A 36 -3.42 -23.99 -25.01
N GLU A 37 -4.28 -24.92 -25.43
CA GLU A 37 -5.71 -24.67 -25.60
C GLU A 37 -6.40 -24.42 -24.25
N VAL A 38 -6.03 -25.13 -23.19
CA VAL A 38 -6.52 -24.87 -21.82
C VAL A 38 -6.17 -23.44 -21.38
N LEU A 39 -4.95 -22.98 -21.63
CA LEU A 39 -4.52 -21.60 -21.34
C LEU A 39 -5.33 -20.60 -22.18
N MET A 40 -5.45 -20.83 -23.49
CA MET A 40 -6.22 -19.95 -24.39
C MET A 40 -7.69 -19.88 -24.01
N GLN A 41 -8.31 -20.98 -23.58
CA GLN A 41 -9.69 -20.99 -23.09
C GLN A 41 -9.88 -20.06 -21.89
N LYS A 42 -8.97 -20.12 -20.91
CA LYS A 42 -9.03 -19.25 -19.73
C LYS A 42 -8.78 -17.79 -20.08
N ILE A 43 -7.86 -17.52 -21.01
CA ILE A 43 -7.63 -16.17 -21.54
C ILE A 43 -8.92 -15.65 -22.18
N ARG A 44 -9.58 -16.41 -23.06
CA ARG A 44 -10.86 -16.01 -23.67
C ARG A 44 -11.93 -15.71 -22.63
N LEU A 45 -12.04 -16.53 -21.58
CA LEU A 45 -13.00 -16.31 -20.50
C LEU A 45 -12.75 -15.00 -19.72
N ASP A 46 -11.48 -14.66 -19.45
CA ASP A 46 -11.10 -13.43 -18.74
C ASP A 46 -11.45 -12.15 -19.55
N PHE A 47 -11.45 -12.27 -20.88
CA PHE A 47 -11.77 -11.16 -21.80
C PHE A 47 -13.16 -11.24 -22.44
N ALA A 48 -13.99 -12.21 -22.06
CA ALA A 48 -15.28 -12.47 -22.69
C ALA A 48 -16.21 -11.26 -22.65
N LYS A 49 -16.65 -10.80 -23.84
CA LYS A 49 -17.58 -9.67 -23.98
C LYS A 49 -18.53 -9.83 -25.18
N ASN A 50 -19.60 -9.04 -25.19
CA ASN A 50 -20.56 -8.94 -26.30
C ASN A 50 -20.64 -7.48 -26.78
N PRO A 51 -19.70 -7.01 -27.62
CA PRO A 51 -19.60 -5.60 -27.95
C PRO A 51 -20.63 -5.18 -29.00
N SER A 52 -21.03 -3.91 -28.96
CA SER A 52 -21.74 -3.26 -30.06
C SER A 52 -20.72 -2.68 -31.03
N ILE A 53 -20.78 -3.07 -32.29
CA ILE A 53 -19.77 -2.71 -33.30
C ILE A 53 -20.32 -1.84 -34.44
N ASP A 54 -21.58 -1.42 -34.37
CA ASP A 54 -22.27 -0.71 -35.46
C ASP A 54 -21.63 0.63 -35.81
N GLU A 55 -21.24 1.40 -34.80
CA GLU A 55 -20.56 2.68 -35.02
C GLU A 55 -19.19 2.50 -35.66
N SER A 56 -18.45 1.48 -35.23
CA SER A 56 -17.15 1.14 -35.83
C SER A 56 -17.31 0.67 -37.27
N LEU A 57 -18.35 -0.13 -37.59
CA LEU A 57 -18.64 -0.58 -38.95
C LEU A 57 -18.97 0.58 -39.90
N LYS A 58 -19.69 1.62 -39.45
CA LYS A 58 -19.95 2.82 -40.26
C LYS A 58 -18.68 3.57 -40.69
N LYS A 59 -17.61 3.41 -39.92
CA LYS A 59 -16.31 4.05 -40.13
C LYS A 59 -15.32 3.16 -40.88
N TYR A 60 -15.67 1.88 -41.09
CA TYR A 60 -14.81 0.90 -41.74
C TYR A 60 -14.78 1.13 -43.26
N ASN A 61 -13.58 1.21 -43.82
CA ASN A 61 -13.36 1.32 -45.25
C ASN A 61 -13.23 -0.08 -45.86
N GLU A 62 -14.25 -0.53 -46.59
CA GLU A 62 -14.24 -1.86 -47.22
C GLU A 62 -13.18 -1.99 -48.33
N THR A 63 -12.64 -0.89 -48.84
CA THR A 63 -11.67 -0.89 -49.95
C THR A 63 -10.29 -1.38 -49.52
N ASP A 64 -9.83 -0.98 -48.33
CA ASP A 64 -8.46 -1.26 -47.87
C ASP A 64 -8.41 -1.85 -46.45
N GLY A 65 -9.49 -1.83 -45.68
CA GLY A 65 -9.54 -2.33 -44.30
C GLY A 65 -9.21 -1.30 -43.22
N SER A 66 -9.01 -0.04 -43.61
CA SER A 66 -8.81 1.07 -42.68
C SER A 66 -10.11 1.53 -42.00
N PHE A 67 -9.97 2.41 -41.03
CA PHE A 67 -11.07 3.19 -40.45
C PHE A 67 -10.87 4.67 -40.80
N THR A 68 -11.91 5.32 -41.32
CA THR A 68 -11.85 6.67 -41.89
C THR A 68 -11.55 7.78 -40.88
N ASP A 69 -11.77 7.52 -39.59
CA ASP A 69 -11.57 8.46 -38.48
C ASP A 69 -10.29 8.21 -37.67
N VAL A 70 -9.46 7.24 -38.07
CA VAL A 70 -8.21 6.92 -37.37
C VAL A 70 -7.03 7.62 -38.06
N ASP A 71 -6.31 8.44 -37.29
CA ASP A 71 -5.05 9.05 -37.74
C ASP A 71 -3.89 8.06 -37.60
N TYR A 72 -3.66 7.24 -38.64
CA TYR A 72 -2.57 6.26 -38.70
C TYR A 72 -1.17 6.88 -38.74
N GLY A 73 -1.04 8.18 -39.06
CA GLY A 73 0.24 8.90 -39.07
C GLY A 73 0.67 9.39 -37.69
N SER A 74 -0.25 9.38 -36.71
CA SER A 74 0.01 9.89 -35.38
C SER A 74 1.04 9.06 -34.62
N ILE A 75 1.93 9.79 -33.97
CA ILE A 75 3.03 9.25 -33.15
C ILE A 75 2.93 9.73 -31.70
N GLN A 76 1.75 10.21 -31.29
CA GLN A 76 1.49 10.79 -29.96
C GLN A 76 1.86 9.81 -28.84
N ARG A 77 2.57 10.31 -27.82
CA ARG A 77 3.05 9.51 -26.68
C ARG A 77 1.95 8.99 -25.75
N THR A 78 0.77 9.62 -25.79
CA THR A 78 -0.41 9.30 -24.97
C THR A 78 -1.64 9.33 -25.86
N LYS A 79 -2.63 8.48 -25.58
CA LYS A 79 -3.85 8.34 -26.40
C LYS A 79 -3.52 8.13 -27.87
N TRP A 80 -2.60 7.20 -28.14
CA TRP A 80 -2.06 6.94 -29.47
C TRP A 80 -3.20 6.54 -30.44
N PRO A 81 -3.63 7.43 -31.36
CA PRO A 81 -4.83 7.22 -32.17
C PRO A 81 -4.85 5.93 -33.01
N PRO A 82 -3.72 5.48 -33.61
CA PRO A 82 -3.70 4.23 -34.37
C PRO A 82 -4.19 3.01 -33.61
N LEU A 83 -3.99 2.93 -32.29
CA LEU A 83 -4.40 1.77 -31.49
C LEU A 83 -5.90 1.48 -31.56
N GLU A 84 -6.72 2.52 -31.80
CA GLU A 84 -8.17 2.41 -31.98
C GLU A 84 -8.54 1.44 -33.11
N HIS A 85 -7.72 1.34 -34.16
CA HIS A 85 -7.91 0.34 -35.22
C HIS A 85 -7.92 -1.08 -34.65
N VAL A 86 -6.89 -1.41 -33.87
CA VAL A 86 -6.74 -2.73 -33.24
C VAL A 86 -7.84 -2.96 -32.20
N ASP A 87 -8.21 -1.93 -31.42
CA ASP A 87 -9.31 -2.03 -30.45
C ASP A 87 -10.66 -2.34 -31.12
N ARG A 88 -10.93 -1.79 -32.31
CA ARG A 88 -12.15 -2.10 -33.08
C ARG A 88 -12.12 -3.48 -33.68
N LEU A 89 -10.99 -3.91 -34.24
CA LEU A 89 -10.86 -5.29 -34.74
C LEU A 89 -10.96 -6.31 -33.61
N TYR A 90 -10.47 -5.98 -32.42
CA TYR A 90 -10.67 -6.76 -31.21
C TYR A 90 -12.17 -6.90 -30.92
N ASP A 91 -12.93 -5.80 -30.92
CA ASP A 91 -14.39 -5.85 -30.75
C ASP A 91 -15.07 -6.67 -31.86
N PHE A 92 -14.61 -6.56 -33.10
CA PHE A 92 -15.13 -7.35 -34.22
C PHE A 92 -14.91 -8.84 -33.99
N ALA A 93 -13.73 -9.27 -33.53
CA ALA A 93 -13.44 -10.67 -33.21
C ALA A 93 -14.38 -11.21 -32.12
N PHE A 94 -14.65 -10.44 -31.06
CA PHE A 94 -15.61 -10.84 -30.02
C PHE A 94 -17.05 -10.83 -30.53
N ALA A 95 -17.46 -9.88 -31.37
CA ALA A 95 -18.78 -9.89 -31.99
C ALA A 95 -18.99 -11.11 -32.91
N TYR A 96 -17.98 -11.43 -33.73
CA TYR A 96 -18.00 -12.57 -34.66
C TYR A 96 -18.13 -13.93 -33.94
N THR A 97 -17.55 -14.05 -32.75
CA THR A 97 -17.43 -15.34 -32.03
C THR A 97 -18.42 -15.50 -30.87
N ASN A 98 -19.18 -14.47 -30.50
CA ASN A 98 -20.12 -14.53 -29.39
C ASN A 98 -21.53 -14.95 -29.84
N PRO A 99 -22.08 -16.09 -29.38
CA PRO A 99 -23.40 -16.59 -29.80
C PRO A 99 -24.60 -15.67 -29.53
N LYS A 100 -24.43 -14.66 -28.66
CA LYS A 100 -25.46 -13.66 -28.33
C LYS A 100 -25.32 -12.37 -29.15
N ASN A 101 -24.32 -12.27 -30.02
CA ASN A 101 -24.12 -11.10 -30.87
C ASN A 101 -24.89 -11.26 -32.18
N LYS A 102 -25.37 -10.15 -32.75
CA LYS A 102 -26.08 -10.16 -34.03
C LYS A 102 -25.17 -10.47 -35.23
N TYR A 103 -23.85 -10.29 -35.07
CA TYR A 103 -22.84 -10.62 -36.08
C TYR A 103 -22.15 -11.96 -35.83
N TYR A 104 -22.73 -12.80 -34.96
CA TYR A 104 -22.19 -14.12 -34.69
C TYR A 104 -22.08 -14.92 -35.99
N LYS A 105 -20.87 -15.36 -36.31
CA LYS A 105 -20.54 -16.14 -37.52
C LYS A 105 -20.80 -15.41 -38.85
N ASP A 106 -20.96 -14.08 -38.82
CA ASP A 106 -21.18 -13.29 -40.04
C ASP A 106 -19.94 -13.31 -40.95
N GLU A 107 -20.09 -13.79 -42.19
CA GLU A 107 -18.96 -13.93 -43.13
C GLU A 107 -18.40 -12.58 -43.59
N SER A 108 -19.26 -11.55 -43.69
CA SER A 108 -18.84 -10.20 -44.07
C SER A 108 -17.96 -9.59 -42.96
N LEU A 109 -18.32 -9.79 -41.70
CA LEU A 109 -17.53 -9.37 -40.56
C LEU A 109 -16.19 -10.11 -40.49
N PHE A 110 -16.18 -11.43 -40.73
CA PHE A 110 -14.92 -12.19 -40.81
C PHE A 110 -13.97 -11.60 -41.87
N THR A 111 -14.49 -11.34 -43.07
CA THR A 111 -13.71 -10.73 -44.17
C THR A 111 -13.17 -9.34 -43.79
N LYS A 112 -13.94 -8.56 -43.02
CA LYS A 112 -13.50 -7.26 -42.49
C LYS A 112 -12.40 -7.40 -41.42
N ILE A 113 -12.44 -8.44 -40.61
CA ILE A 113 -11.38 -8.71 -39.62
C ILE A 113 -10.07 -9.04 -40.34
N GLU A 114 -10.09 -9.94 -41.33
CA GLU A 114 -8.89 -10.30 -42.11
C GLU A 114 -8.29 -9.08 -42.80
N LYS A 115 -9.11 -8.33 -43.55
CA LYS A 115 -8.65 -7.17 -44.29
C LYS A 115 -8.17 -6.03 -43.40
N GLY A 116 -8.79 -5.84 -42.23
CA GLY A 116 -8.30 -4.90 -41.23
C GLY A 116 -6.92 -5.29 -40.68
N LEU A 117 -6.71 -6.58 -40.38
CA LEU A 117 -5.41 -7.07 -39.90
C LEU A 117 -4.33 -6.95 -40.99
N GLU A 118 -4.67 -7.19 -42.26
CA GLU A 118 -3.79 -6.94 -43.41
C GLU A 118 -3.39 -5.46 -43.46
N TYR A 119 -4.36 -4.55 -43.42
CA TYR A 119 -4.11 -3.12 -43.39
C TYR A 119 -3.21 -2.71 -42.23
N TRP A 120 -3.47 -3.23 -41.03
CA TRP A 120 -2.66 -2.93 -39.85
C TRP A 120 -1.20 -3.36 -40.03
N HIS A 121 -1.00 -4.57 -40.56
CA HIS A 121 0.33 -5.11 -40.83
C HIS A 121 1.08 -4.26 -41.86
N GLU A 122 0.44 -3.94 -42.99
CA GLU A 122 1.04 -3.14 -44.07
C GLU A 122 1.31 -1.71 -43.65
N ARG A 123 0.37 -1.09 -42.93
CA ARG A 123 0.48 0.30 -42.50
C ARG A 123 1.56 0.48 -41.42
N ASN A 124 1.85 -0.58 -40.66
CA ASN A 124 2.87 -0.64 -39.61
C ASN A 124 2.96 0.65 -38.76
N PRO A 125 1.90 1.05 -38.03
CA PRO A 125 1.96 2.24 -37.18
C PRO A 125 2.96 2.05 -36.03
N TRP A 126 3.59 3.14 -35.59
CA TRP A 126 4.54 3.15 -34.47
C TRP A 126 4.31 4.35 -33.55
N CYS A 127 4.50 4.17 -32.25
CA CYS A 127 4.35 5.20 -31.22
C CYS A 127 5.69 5.63 -30.60
N HIS A 128 5.88 6.92 -30.30
CA HIS A 128 7.05 7.40 -29.53
C HIS A 128 7.14 6.86 -28.11
N ASN A 129 6.03 6.34 -27.57
CA ASN A 129 6.00 5.72 -26.26
C ASN A 129 6.09 4.20 -26.43
N TRP A 130 7.23 3.65 -26.02
CA TRP A 130 7.57 2.23 -26.10
C TRP A 130 6.46 1.33 -25.55
N TRP A 131 5.71 1.77 -24.54
CA TRP A 131 4.65 0.98 -23.90
C TRP A 131 3.54 0.58 -24.89
N TYR A 132 3.19 1.46 -25.83
CA TYR A 132 2.18 1.12 -26.84
C TYR A 132 2.66 -0.01 -27.74
N ASN A 133 3.90 0.09 -28.22
CA ASN A 133 4.48 -0.87 -29.16
C ASN A 133 4.82 -2.20 -28.48
N GLN A 134 5.30 -2.16 -27.23
CA GLN A 134 5.83 -3.33 -26.53
C GLN A 134 4.82 -4.04 -25.64
N ILE A 135 3.71 -3.39 -25.27
CA ILE A 135 2.72 -3.95 -24.35
C ILE A 135 1.31 -3.84 -24.94
N ALA A 136 0.87 -2.61 -25.21
CA ALA A 136 -0.54 -2.33 -25.48
C ALA A 136 -1.05 -3.05 -26.73
N GLU A 137 -0.36 -2.86 -27.85
CA GLU A 137 -0.69 -3.47 -29.12
C GLU A 137 -0.44 -5.00 -29.09
N PRO A 138 0.74 -5.51 -28.67
CA PRO A 138 1.00 -6.95 -28.58
C PRO A 138 -0.05 -7.74 -27.79
N GLN A 139 -0.50 -7.22 -26.64
CA GLN A 139 -1.54 -7.88 -25.85
C GLN A 139 -2.88 -7.92 -26.59
N ARG A 140 -3.30 -6.82 -27.21
CA ARG A 140 -4.57 -6.75 -27.95
C ARG A 140 -4.57 -7.69 -29.15
N LEU A 141 -3.50 -7.67 -29.94
CA LEU A 141 -3.36 -8.58 -31.09
C LEU A 141 -3.33 -10.05 -30.63
N GLY A 142 -2.59 -10.36 -29.56
CA GLY A 142 -2.54 -11.72 -29.01
C GLY A 142 -3.92 -12.25 -28.59
N VAL A 143 -4.69 -11.46 -27.83
CA VAL A 143 -6.03 -11.88 -27.40
C VAL A 143 -7.02 -11.92 -28.58
N LEU A 144 -6.93 -10.99 -29.52
CA LEU A 144 -7.73 -11.00 -30.75
C LEU A 144 -7.51 -12.31 -31.52
N LEU A 145 -6.26 -12.69 -31.78
CA LEU A 145 -5.92 -13.94 -32.47
C LEU A 145 -6.41 -15.17 -31.69
N ILE A 146 -6.23 -15.19 -30.35
CA ILE A 146 -6.75 -16.26 -29.47
C ILE A 146 -8.27 -16.38 -29.60
N GLN A 147 -8.99 -15.26 -29.68
CA GLN A 147 -10.43 -15.27 -29.84
C GLN A 147 -10.85 -15.79 -31.23
N MET A 148 -10.12 -15.42 -32.29
CA MET A 148 -10.40 -15.89 -33.66
C MET A 148 -10.21 -17.40 -33.83
N ARG A 149 -9.44 -18.09 -32.97
CA ARG A 149 -9.30 -19.56 -33.00
C ARG A 149 -10.60 -20.34 -32.75
N ILE A 150 -11.62 -19.72 -32.14
CA ILE A 150 -12.94 -20.36 -31.92
C ILE A 150 -14.00 -19.91 -32.94
N GLY A 151 -13.58 -19.12 -33.93
CA GLY A 151 -14.44 -18.71 -35.04
C GLY A 151 -14.82 -19.89 -35.93
N GLU A 152 -15.93 -19.75 -36.65
CA GLU A 152 -16.33 -20.76 -37.65
C GLU A 152 -15.36 -20.79 -38.84
N LYS A 153 -14.81 -19.62 -39.21
CA LYS A 153 -13.70 -19.47 -40.14
C LYS A 153 -12.43 -19.12 -39.38
N HIS A 154 -11.32 -19.61 -39.89
CA HIS A 154 -9.98 -19.40 -39.33
C HIS A 154 -9.24 -18.42 -40.23
N LEU A 155 -8.50 -17.49 -39.62
CA LEU A 155 -7.66 -16.54 -40.34
C LEU A 155 -6.67 -17.28 -41.25
N ASN A 156 -6.35 -16.66 -42.39
CA ASN A 156 -5.26 -17.09 -43.23
C ASN A 156 -3.95 -17.27 -42.41
N THR A 157 -3.30 -18.44 -42.55
CA THR A 157 -2.10 -18.79 -41.77
C THR A 157 -0.91 -17.86 -42.03
N GLU A 158 -0.75 -17.34 -43.26
CA GLU A 158 0.30 -16.38 -43.58
C GLU A 158 0.07 -15.04 -42.88
N LEU A 159 -1.18 -14.56 -42.89
CA LEU A 159 -1.56 -13.34 -42.17
C LEU A 159 -1.36 -13.49 -40.66
N GLU A 160 -1.84 -14.59 -40.07
CA GLU A 160 -1.65 -14.85 -38.64
C GLU A 160 -0.16 -14.89 -38.27
N ASN A 161 0.68 -15.56 -39.06
CA ASN A 161 2.12 -15.60 -38.83
C ASN A 161 2.78 -14.22 -38.95
N LYS A 162 2.35 -13.37 -39.90
CA LYS A 162 2.82 -11.97 -40.01
C LYS A 162 2.50 -11.14 -38.77
N ILE A 163 1.29 -11.30 -38.21
CA ILE A 163 0.91 -10.62 -36.97
C ILE A 163 1.69 -11.17 -35.77
N LEU A 164 1.87 -12.50 -35.67
CA LEU A 164 2.66 -13.11 -34.60
C LEU A 164 4.13 -12.68 -34.64
N GLU A 165 4.73 -12.58 -35.83
CA GLU A 165 6.11 -12.11 -35.97
C GLU A 165 6.24 -10.63 -35.60
N ARG A 166 5.24 -9.80 -35.89
CA ARG A 166 5.16 -8.42 -35.39
C ARG A 166 5.10 -8.37 -33.87
N ILE A 167 4.20 -9.13 -33.24
CA ILE A 167 4.09 -9.23 -31.78
C ILE A 167 5.43 -9.64 -31.16
N LYS A 168 6.18 -10.52 -31.82
CA LYS A 168 7.49 -11.00 -31.35
C LYS A 168 8.61 -9.97 -31.55
N THR A 169 8.64 -9.29 -32.69
CA THR A 169 9.72 -8.35 -33.08
C THR A 169 9.59 -7.02 -32.35
N ASP A 170 8.37 -6.48 -32.30
CA ASP A 170 8.09 -5.17 -31.72
C ASP A 170 7.69 -5.29 -30.23
N GLY A 171 7.17 -6.44 -29.83
CA GLY A 171 6.87 -6.77 -28.44
C GLY A 171 8.14 -6.81 -27.59
N GLY A 172 8.05 -6.31 -26.37
CA GLY A 172 9.20 -6.24 -25.48
C GLY A 172 9.77 -7.61 -25.10
N ASP A 173 10.97 -7.60 -24.51
CA ASP A 173 11.56 -8.76 -23.84
C ASP A 173 11.33 -8.62 -22.33
N PRO A 174 10.58 -9.54 -21.68
CA PRO A 174 10.22 -9.39 -20.28
C PRO A 174 11.46 -9.35 -19.36
N ALA A 175 12.57 -9.97 -19.76
CA ALA A 175 13.80 -9.98 -18.96
C ALA A 175 14.45 -8.59 -18.84
N LYS A 176 14.11 -7.65 -19.73
CA LYS A 176 14.64 -6.27 -19.73
C LYS A 176 13.84 -5.30 -18.83
N TRP A 177 12.77 -5.78 -18.20
CA TRP A 177 11.85 -4.96 -17.43
C TRP A 177 11.65 -5.49 -16.02
N THR A 178 11.05 -4.66 -15.15
CA THR A 178 10.71 -5.01 -13.76
C THR A 178 9.23 -4.70 -13.49
N GLY A 179 8.70 -5.23 -12.37
CA GLY A 179 7.34 -4.94 -11.91
C GLY A 179 6.25 -5.21 -12.96
N ALA A 180 5.30 -4.27 -13.07
CA ALA A 180 4.17 -4.31 -14.01
C ALA A 180 4.60 -4.60 -15.45
N ASN A 181 5.62 -3.89 -15.91
CA ASN A 181 6.07 -3.95 -17.30
C ASN A 181 6.58 -5.34 -17.65
N ARG A 182 7.30 -5.99 -16.72
CA ARG A 182 7.75 -7.38 -16.89
C ARG A 182 6.59 -8.33 -17.04
N THR A 183 5.58 -8.22 -16.18
CA THR A 183 4.40 -9.10 -16.24
C THR A 183 3.53 -8.82 -17.46
N ASP A 184 3.36 -7.55 -17.84
CA ASP A 184 2.59 -7.15 -19.01
C ASP A 184 3.22 -7.64 -20.32
N ILE A 185 4.55 -7.59 -20.41
CA ILE A 185 5.27 -8.16 -21.56
C ILE A 185 5.17 -9.68 -21.56
N ALA A 186 5.34 -10.31 -20.40
CA ALA A 186 5.20 -11.75 -20.27
C ALA A 186 3.80 -12.25 -20.67
N LEU A 187 2.74 -11.46 -20.46
CA LEU A 187 1.38 -11.80 -20.91
C LEU A 187 1.31 -12.00 -22.43
N HIS A 188 1.79 -11.07 -23.24
CA HIS A 188 1.74 -11.26 -24.69
C HIS A 188 2.74 -12.32 -25.19
N TRP A 189 3.79 -12.61 -24.43
CA TRP A 189 4.63 -13.80 -24.65
C TRP A 189 3.86 -15.10 -24.42
N ILE A 190 3.05 -15.19 -23.36
CA ILE A 190 2.17 -16.35 -23.12
C ILE A 190 1.17 -16.47 -24.28
N TYR A 191 0.57 -15.37 -24.73
CA TYR A 191 -0.41 -15.39 -25.82
C TYR A 191 0.20 -15.92 -27.12
N ARG A 192 1.32 -15.33 -27.57
CA ARG A 192 2.01 -15.76 -28.80
C ARG A 192 2.55 -17.18 -28.69
N ALA A 193 3.02 -17.59 -27.51
CA ALA A 193 3.49 -18.95 -27.26
C ALA A 193 2.35 -19.98 -27.36
N CYS A 194 1.16 -19.67 -26.83
CA CYS A 194 0.00 -20.55 -26.98
C CYS A 194 -0.47 -20.65 -28.44
N LEU A 195 -0.54 -19.52 -29.14
CA LEU A 195 -0.94 -19.48 -30.56
C LEU A 195 0.00 -20.25 -31.49
N SER A 196 1.31 -20.27 -31.16
CA SER A 196 2.35 -20.96 -31.93
C SER A 196 2.76 -22.33 -31.37
N LYS A 197 2.13 -22.77 -30.27
CA LYS A 197 2.52 -23.96 -29.48
C LYS A 197 4.02 -24.01 -29.13
N ASN A 198 4.60 -22.86 -28.83
CA ASN A 198 6.02 -22.71 -28.49
C ASN A 198 6.23 -22.84 -26.97
N GLU A 199 6.55 -24.06 -26.53
CA GLU A 199 6.79 -24.35 -25.11
C GLU A 199 7.99 -23.58 -24.53
N THR A 200 9.05 -23.38 -25.31
CA THR A 200 10.24 -22.66 -24.87
C THR A 200 9.90 -21.21 -24.50
N ASP A 201 9.18 -20.51 -25.39
CA ASP A 201 8.79 -19.11 -25.14
C ASP A 201 7.80 -19.01 -23.97
N LEU A 202 6.90 -19.99 -23.83
CA LEU A 202 5.98 -20.06 -22.67
C LEU A 202 6.77 -20.21 -21.37
N LYS A 203 7.74 -21.13 -21.28
CA LYS A 203 8.57 -21.31 -20.09
C LYS A 203 9.35 -20.05 -19.75
N VAL A 204 9.98 -19.41 -20.73
CA VAL A 204 10.70 -18.14 -20.53
C VAL A 204 9.76 -17.05 -19.99
N ALA A 205 8.54 -16.93 -20.51
CA ALA A 205 7.57 -15.95 -20.03
C ALA A 205 7.19 -16.21 -18.57
N LEU A 206 6.89 -17.46 -18.22
CA LEU A 206 6.48 -17.85 -16.87
C LEU A 206 7.62 -17.72 -15.86
N GLU A 207 8.85 -18.09 -16.24
CA GLU A 207 10.04 -17.87 -15.41
C GLU A 207 10.22 -16.38 -15.10
N ASN A 208 10.01 -15.50 -16.07
CA ASN A 208 10.08 -14.05 -15.84
C ASN A 208 9.01 -13.54 -14.86
N VAL A 209 7.86 -14.19 -14.79
CA VAL A 209 6.77 -13.82 -13.89
C VAL A 209 6.98 -14.40 -12.48
N TYR A 210 7.41 -15.66 -12.39
CA TYR A 210 7.47 -16.38 -11.13
C TYR A 210 8.83 -16.29 -10.44
N ASN A 211 9.96 -16.13 -11.14
CA ASN A 211 11.28 -16.01 -10.52
C ASN A 211 11.41 -14.81 -9.55
N PRO A 212 10.77 -13.65 -9.80
CA PRO A 212 10.74 -12.55 -8.83
C PRO A 212 10.05 -12.88 -7.49
N ILE A 213 9.22 -13.92 -7.44
CA ILE A 213 8.51 -14.35 -6.23
C ILE A 213 9.45 -15.19 -5.37
N VAL A 214 10.39 -14.49 -4.74
CA VAL A 214 11.35 -15.03 -3.77
C VAL A 214 11.63 -13.96 -2.72
N TYR A 215 12.00 -14.39 -1.52
CA TYR A 215 12.54 -13.46 -0.54
C TYR A 215 13.93 -12.99 -0.97
N THR A 216 14.19 -11.69 -0.80
CA THR A 216 15.43 -11.03 -1.20
C THR A 216 15.82 -9.94 -0.21
N THR A 217 16.98 -9.33 -0.44
CA THR A 217 17.49 -8.14 0.28
C THR A 217 17.61 -6.90 -0.62
N LYS A 218 17.30 -7.06 -1.92
CA LYS A 218 17.21 -6.01 -2.96
C LYS A 218 15.73 -5.64 -3.20
N GLU A 219 15.39 -5.08 -4.35
CA GLU A 219 13.99 -4.88 -4.76
C GLU A 219 13.20 -6.21 -4.78
N GLY A 220 11.94 -6.19 -4.35
CA GLY A 220 11.05 -7.34 -4.28
C GLY A 220 10.58 -7.67 -2.86
N PHE A 221 10.16 -8.92 -2.65
CA PHE A 221 9.65 -9.41 -1.37
C PHE A 221 10.78 -9.55 -0.35
N GLN A 222 10.63 -8.90 0.81
CA GLN A 222 11.66 -8.90 1.85
C GLN A 222 11.44 -10.01 2.88
N HIS A 223 12.50 -10.43 3.56
CA HIS A 223 12.43 -11.47 4.61
C HIS A 223 11.58 -11.10 5.85
N ASP A 224 11.20 -9.83 6.01
CA ASP A 224 10.22 -9.36 7.00
C ASP A 224 8.78 -9.29 6.45
N ASN A 225 8.57 -9.82 5.24
CA ASN A 225 7.33 -9.79 4.47
C ASN A 225 6.93 -8.40 3.94
N SER A 226 7.79 -7.37 4.04
CA SER A 226 7.58 -6.10 3.32
C SER A 226 7.90 -6.23 1.82
N TYR A 227 7.62 -5.19 1.04
CA TYR A 227 7.91 -5.16 -0.40
C TYR A 227 8.65 -3.89 -0.79
N PHE A 228 9.71 -4.05 -1.58
CA PHE A 228 10.55 -2.95 -2.08
C PHE A 228 10.47 -2.76 -3.59
N GLN A 229 10.50 -1.51 -4.02
CA GLN A 229 10.70 -1.13 -5.42
C GLN A 229 11.43 0.21 -5.51
N HIS A 230 12.28 0.38 -6.53
CA HIS A 230 13.21 1.50 -6.69
C HIS A 230 14.25 1.50 -5.58
N GLY A 231 15.04 0.43 -5.53
CA GLY A 231 16.00 0.17 -4.46
C GLY A 231 15.31 -0.31 -3.18
N ARG A 232 15.76 0.21 -2.03
CA ARG A 232 15.28 -0.19 -0.70
C ARG A 232 14.20 0.75 -0.18
N GLN A 233 13.18 0.98 -1.00
CA GLN A 233 12.04 1.84 -0.68
C GLN A 233 10.79 1.00 -0.43
N LEU A 234 10.09 1.28 0.67
CA LEU A 234 8.80 0.67 1.01
C LEU A 234 7.73 0.95 -0.07
N TYR A 235 7.14 -0.10 -0.64
CA TYR A 235 6.20 0.04 -1.78
C TYR A 235 5.10 -1.03 -1.84
N ILE A 236 4.52 -1.38 -0.69
CA ILE A 236 3.50 -2.44 -0.60
C ILE A 236 2.28 -2.17 -1.49
N GLY A 237 1.86 -0.91 -1.66
CA GLY A 237 0.55 -0.54 -2.21
C GLY A 237 0.51 0.14 -3.57
N GLY A 238 1.65 0.33 -4.22
CA GLY A 238 1.71 0.85 -5.59
C GLY A 238 2.33 -0.16 -6.53
N TYR A 239 3.66 -0.34 -6.52
CA TYR A 239 4.27 -1.44 -7.27
C TYR A 239 3.86 -2.82 -6.77
N GLY A 240 3.47 -2.95 -5.49
CA GLY A 240 2.79 -4.15 -5.01
C GLY A 240 1.47 -4.44 -5.72
N ASP A 241 0.66 -3.44 -6.09
CA ASP A 241 -0.56 -3.66 -6.89
C ASP A 241 -0.21 -4.31 -8.23
N GLU A 242 0.82 -3.78 -8.88
CA GLU A 242 1.21 -4.19 -10.22
C GLU A 242 1.72 -5.63 -10.27
N ILE A 243 2.59 -6.02 -9.33
CA ILE A 243 3.07 -7.40 -9.27
C ILE A 243 1.94 -8.37 -8.92
N LEU A 244 1.04 -8.01 -7.99
CA LEU A 244 -0.09 -8.86 -7.60
C LEU A 244 -1.09 -9.01 -8.76
N LYS A 245 -1.38 -7.93 -9.49
CA LYS A 245 -2.25 -7.95 -10.67
C LYS A 245 -1.74 -8.96 -11.70
N GLY A 246 -0.48 -8.82 -12.13
CA GLY A 246 0.11 -9.64 -13.19
C GLY A 246 0.29 -11.10 -12.78
N VAL A 247 0.87 -11.33 -11.60
CA VAL A 247 1.14 -12.70 -11.11
C VAL A 247 -0.14 -13.48 -10.90
N THR A 248 -1.15 -12.90 -10.23
CA THR A 248 -2.42 -13.63 -9.98
C THR A 248 -3.18 -13.90 -11.27
N GLN A 249 -3.09 -13.02 -12.28
CA GLN A 249 -3.70 -13.25 -13.60
C GLN A 249 -3.06 -14.46 -14.29
N ILE A 250 -1.73 -14.48 -14.38
CA ILE A 250 -0.99 -15.53 -15.07
C ILE A 250 -1.14 -16.86 -14.33
N ALA A 251 -1.13 -16.86 -13.00
CA ALA A 251 -1.40 -18.05 -12.19
C ALA A 251 -2.81 -18.63 -12.45
N MET A 252 -3.82 -17.81 -12.70
CA MET A 252 -5.14 -18.31 -13.10
C MET A 252 -5.11 -19.01 -14.46
N TYR A 253 -4.38 -18.46 -15.43
CA TYR A 253 -4.24 -19.08 -16.76
C TYR A 253 -3.55 -20.44 -16.69
N THR A 254 -2.53 -20.58 -15.83
CA THR A 254 -1.76 -21.82 -15.70
C THR A 254 -2.31 -22.81 -14.67
N LYS A 255 -3.31 -22.44 -13.85
CA LYS A 255 -3.90 -23.32 -12.83
C LYS A 255 -4.35 -24.68 -13.39
N GLY A 256 -3.84 -25.79 -12.86
CA GLY A 256 -4.24 -27.13 -13.31
C GLY A 256 -3.55 -27.62 -14.58
N THR A 257 -2.50 -26.93 -15.05
CA THR A 257 -1.58 -27.43 -16.08
C THR A 257 -0.19 -27.63 -15.46
N GLN A 258 0.75 -28.25 -16.19
CA GLN A 258 2.14 -28.39 -15.74
C GLN A 258 2.85 -27.04 -15.53
N TYR A 259 2.28 -25.95 -16.07
CA TYR A 259 2.79 -24.59 -15.99
C TYR A 259 2.31 -23.81 -14.76
N ALA A 260 1.54 -24.47 -13.87
CA ALA A 260 1.01 -23.85 -12.66
C ALA A 260 2.12 -23.19 -11.82
N ILE A 261 1.77 -22.10 -11.13
CA ILE A 261 2.68 -21.44 -10.20
C ILE A 261 3.23 -22.46 -9.18
N PRO A 262 4.57 -22.51 -8.97
CA PRO A 262 5.17 -23.38 -7.95
C PRO A 262 4.59 -23.09 -6.54
N GLN A 263 4.38 -24.15 -5.76
CA GLN A 263 3.66 -24.06 -4.48
C GLN A 263 4.37 -23.16 -3.45
N ASP A 264 5.69 -23.17 -3.41
CA ASP A 264 6.50 -22.32 -2.54
C ASP A 264 6.32 -20.83 -2.89
N LYS A 265 6.24 -20.50 -4.18
CA LYS A 265 5.99 -19.15 -4.69
C LYS A 265 4.56 -18.70 -4.40
N LEU A 266 3.59 -19.58 -4.60
CA LEU A 266 2.19 -19.31 -4.26
C LEU A 266 2.02 -19.08 -2.75
N ALA A 267 2.69 -19.86 -1.91
CA ALA A 267 2.66 -19.69 -0.46
C ALA A 267 3.26 -18.34 -0.02
N LEU A 268 4.38 -17.92 -0.62
CA LEU A 268 4.97 -16.61 -0.40
C LEU A 268 4.01 -15.49 -0.81
N LEU A 269 3.44 -15.57 -2.01
CA LEU A 269 2.50 -14.60 -2.54
C LEU A 269 1.25 -14.49 -1.66
N SER A 270 0.63 -15.62 -1.30
CA SER A 270 -0.53 -15.69 -0.43
C SER A 270 -0.25 -15.03 0.92
N LYS A 271 0.88 -15.39 1.55
CA LYS A 271 1.30 -14.79 2.82
C LYS A 271 1.49 -13.29 2.70
N PHE A 272 2.18 -12.80 1.67
CA PHE A 272 2.32 -11.36 1.44
C PHE A 272 0.96 -10.67 1.27
N MET A 273 0.07 -11.24 0.46
CA MET A 273 -1.25 -10.68 0.20
C MET A 273 -2.09 -10.56 1.48
N ARG A 274 -2.19 -11.64 2.25
CA ARG A 274 -3.03 -11.71 3.46
C ARG A 274 -2.44 -10.92 4.62
N GLU A 275 -1.16 -11.09 4.87
CA GLU A 275 -0.53 -10.60 6.10
C GLU A 275 0.10 -9.21 5.99
N THR A 276 0.32 -8.70 4.77
CA THR A 276 0.97 -7.40 4.55
C THR A 276 0.16 -6.51 3.62
N TYR A 277 -0.15 -6.94 2.40
CA TYR A 277 -0.84 -6.11 1.42
C TYR A 277 -2.26 -5.72 1.89
N TYR A 278 -3.15 -6.70 2.09
CA TYR A 278 -4.53 -6.43 2.54
C TYR A 278 -4.59 -5.98 4.00
N ALA A 279 -3.56 -6.27 4.80
CA ALA A 279 -3.41 -5.74 6.15
C ALA A 279 -3.23 -4.20 6.15
N THR A 280 -2.66 -3.63 5.09
CA THR A 280 -2.55 -2.17 4.90
C THR A 280 -3.81 -1.53 4.30
N ILE A 281 -4.94 -2.25 4.24
CA ILE A 281 -6.21 -1.72 3.75
C ILE A 281 -7.26 -1.75 4.87
N ARG A 282 -7.80 -0.59 5.21
CA ARG A 282 -8.91 -0.42 6.14
C ARG A 282 -10.20 -0.16 5.35
N GLY A 283 -11.15 -1.08 5.44
CA GLY A 283 -12.37 -1.03 4.62
C GLY A 283 -12.03 -1.08 3.12
N GLN A 284 -12.16 0.06 2.43
CA GLN A 284 -11.86 0.19 1.01
C GLN A 284 -10.58 0.98 0.72
N TYR A 285 -9.92 1.49 1.76
CA TYR A 285 -8.89 2.51 1.64
C TYR A 285 -7.55 1.99 2.18
N MET A 286 -6.52 2.07 1.36
CA MET A 286 -5.17 1.70 1.74
C MET A 286 -4.49 2.83 2.50
N LEU A 287 -3.69 2.45 3.49
CA LEU A 287 -2.90 3.38 4.26
C LEU A 287 -1.87 4.06 3.34
N PHE A 288 -1.77 5.39 3.39
CA PHE A 288 -1.04 6.15 2.37
C PHE A 288 0.48 6.00 2.43
N ASP A 289 1.03 5.58 3.57
CA ASP A 289 2.47 5.43 3.78
C ASP A 289 3.12 4.38 2.87
N VAL A 290 2.34 3.45 2.32
CA VAL A 290 2.85 2.34 1.52
C VAL A 290 2.71 2.52 0.00
N LEU A 291 2.28 3.71 -0.45
CA LEU A 291 1.94 3.98 -1.84
C LEU A 291 3.07 4.59 -2.68
N GLY A 292 4.22 4.92 -2.06
CA GLY A 292 5.33 5.63 -2.72
C GLY A 292 4.86 6.94 -3.37
N ARG A 293 5.41 7.32 -4.53
CA ARG A 293 4.93 8.52 -5.26
C ARG A 293 3.46 8.47 -5.66
N GLY A 294 2.86 7.28 -5.65
CA GLY A 294 1.44 7.10 -5.97
C GLY A 294 0.52 7.97 -5.11
N VAL A 295 0.93 8.36 -3.89
CA VAL A 295 0.18 9.27 -3.00
C VAL A 295 -0.30 10.53 -3.72
N SER A 296 0.46 11.06 -4.67
CA SER A 296 0.09 12.25 -5.42
C SER A 296 -0.85 12.00 -6.61
N ARG A 297 -1.48 10.82 -6.71
CA ARG A 297 -2.44 10.47 -7.77
C ARG A 297 -3.87 10.50 -7.22
N PRO A 298 -4.83 11.15 -7.91
CA PRO A 298 -6.24 11.12 -7.52
C PRO A 298 -6.78 9.69 -7.41
N GLY A 299 -7.55 9.41 -6.35
CA GLY A 299 -8.21 8.12 -6.12
C GLY A 299 -7.31 6.99 -5.61
N VAL A 300 -6.00 7.20 -5.45
CA VAL A 300 -5.03 6.11 -5.27
C VAL A 300 -5.25 5.25 -4.01
N THR A 301 -5.78 5.85 -2.93
CA THR A 301 -6.02 5.13 -1.68
C THR A 301 -7.23 4.21 -1.80
N LYS A 302 -8.17 4.45 -2.73
CA LYS A 302 -9.37 3.63 -2.89
C LYS A 302 -9.05 2.36 -3.69
N LYS A 303 -8.96 1.21 -3.00
CA LYS A 303 -8.44 -0.06 -3.54
C LYS A 303 -9.51 -1.09 -3.92
N ILE A 304 -10.74 -0.67 -4.22
CA ILE A 304 -11.83 -1.59 -4.58
C ILE A 304 -11.47 -2.55 -5.74
N HIS A 305 -10.65 -2.07 -6.70
CA HIS A 305 -10.23 -2.85 -7.86
C HIS A 305 -9.34 -4.06 -7.49
N THR A 306 -8.65 -3.99 -6.35
CA THR A 306 -7.76 -5.05 -5.83
C THR A 306 -8.54 -6.26 -5.30
N ALA A 307 -9.87 -6.16 -5.16
CA ALA A 307 -10.74 -7.30 -4.86
C ALA A 307 -10.65 -8.38 -5.95
N LEU A 308 -10.30 -8.00 -7.19
CA LEU A 308 -10.05 -8.97 -8.25
C LEU A 308 -8.88 -9.91 -7.92
N PHE A 309 -7.82 -9.42 -7.28
CA PHE A 309 -6.67 -10.24 -6.93
C PHE A 309 -7.06 -11.26 -5.85
N ALA A 310 -7.79 -10.83 -4.82
CA ALA A 310 -8.35 -11.72 -3.80
C ALA A 310 -9.33 -12.76 -4.38
N LYS A 311 -10.17 -12.38 -5.36
CA LYS A 311 -11.07 -13.33 -6.05
C LYS A 311 -10.29 -14.43 -6.75
N ARG A 312 -9.17 -14.10 -7.39
CA ARG A 312 -8.26 -15.10 -7.98
C ARG A 312 -7.62 -15.97 -6.92
N MET A 313 -7.25 -15.41 -5.77
CA MET A 313 -6.67 -16.18 -4.68
C MET A 313 -7.65 -17.15 -3.99
N ILE A 314 -8.96 -16.93 -4.04
CA ILE A 314 -9.94 -17.96 -3.62
C ILE A 314 -9.74 -19.26 -4.41
N GLU A 315 -9.41 -19.14 -5.69
CA GLU A 315 -9.20 -20.27 -6.59
C GLU A 315 -7.78 -20.82 -6.48
N LEU A 316 -6.77 -19.96 -6.32
CA LEU A 316 -5.37 -20.36 -6.28
C LEU A 316 -4.98 -20.95 -4.91
N ASP A 317 -5.53 -20.42 -3.83
CA ASP A 317 -5.21 -20.80 -2.45
C ASP A 317 -6.51 -21.12 -1.67
N PRO A 318 -7.09 -22.30 -1.92
CA PRO A 318 -8.37 -22.69 -1.31
C PRO A 318 -8.30 -22.80 0.21
N ASP A 319 -7.12 -23.05 0.79
CA ASP A 319 -6.91 -23.16 2.24
C ASP A 319 -7.22 -21.83 2.96
N HIS A 320 -7.04 -20.70 2.26
CA HIS A 320 -7.31 -19.36 2.78
C HIS A 320 -8.51 -18.68 2.09
N ALA A 321 -9.35 -19.44 1.37
CA ALA A 321 -10.47 -18.89 0.60
C ALA A 321 -11.44 -18.04 1.46
N ASN A 322 -11.68 -18.42 2.72
CA ASN A 322 -12.56 -17.65 3.60
C ASN A 322 -11.95 -16.30 3.98
N GLU A 323 -10.65 -16.24 4.24
CA GLU A 323 -9.94 -14.98 4.52
C GLU A 323 -10.02 -14.03 3.31
N PHE A 324 -9.82 -14.54 2.09
CA PHE A 324 -9.99 -13.74 0.87
C PHE A 324 -11.44 -13.30 0.64
N LYS A 325 -12.46 -14.12 0.96
CA LYS A 325 -13.87 -13.70 0.91
C LYS A 325 -14.16 -12.56 1.87
N ASP A 326 -13.63 -12.61 3.08
CA ASP A 326 -13.79 -11.55 4.07
C ASP A 326 -13.10 -10.25 3.61
N ILE A 327 -11.91 -10.36 3.01
CA ILE A 327 -11.21 -9.23 2.37
C ILE A 327 -12.07 -8.61 1.26
N ILE A 328 -12.62 -9.42 0.35
CA ILE A 328 -13.50 -8.94 -0.73
C ILE A 328 -14.74 -8.25 -0.17
N ALA A 329 -15.34 -8.80 0.90
CA ALA A 329 -16.53 -8.22 1.49
C ALA A 329 -16.28 -6.80 2.05
N ARG A 330 -15.11 -6.56 2.66
CA ARG A 330 -14.68 -5.21 3.08
C ARG A 330 -14.41 -4.30 1.89
N LEU A 331 -13.65 -4.77 0.90
CA LEU A 331 -13.30 -3.98 -0.29
C LEU A 331 -14.54 -3.58 -1.12
N ASP A 332 -15.51 -4.49 -1.27
CA ASP A 332 -16.77 -4.21 -1.97
C ASP A 332 -17.72 -3.29 -1.15
N GLY A 333 -17.38 -2.98 0.11
CA GLY A 333 -18.23 -2.20 1.01
C GLY A 333 -19.49 -2.94 1.48
N LYS A 334 -19.52 -4.27 1.33
CA LYS A 334 -20.62 -5.13 1.79
C LYS A 334 -20.56 -5.42 3.28
N GLN A 335 -19.38 -5.25 3.87
CA GLN A 335 -19.11 -5.39 5.30
C GLN A 335 -18.37 -4.14 5.82
N PRO A 336 -18.53 -3.79 7.10
CA PRO A 336 -17.86 -2.63 7.68
C PRO A 336 -16.34 -2.83 7.75
N ALA A 337 -15.60 -1.74 7.89
CA ALA A 337 -14.13 -1.75 7.87
C ALA A 337 -13.48 -2.66 8.92
N HIS A 338 -14.17 -2.93 10.04
CA HIS A 338 -13.70 -3.79 11.14
C HIS A 338 -14.00 -5.29 10.95
N TYR A 339 -14.80 -5.67 9.95
CA TYR A 339 -15.28 -7.03 9.79
C TYR A 339 -14.14 -8.04 9.59
N ALA A 340 -14.13 -9.12 10.38
CA ALA A 340 -13.13 -10.19 10.34
C ALA A 340 -11.65 -9.72 10.44
N LEU A 341 -11.40 -8.58 11.08
CA LEU A 341 -10.05 -8.15 11.42
C LEU A 341 -9.66 -8.65 12.80
N THR A 342 -8.44 -9.16 12.92
CA THR A 342 -7.84 -9.64 14.17
C THR A 342 -6.74 -8.68 14.64
N SER A 343 -6.55 -8.61 15.95
CA SER A 343 -5.50 -7.78 16.54
C SER A 343 -4.12 -8.31 16.13
N LYS A 344 -3.29 -7.46 15.53
CA LYS A 344 -1.94 -7.81 15.09
C LYS A 344 -1.01 -6.60 15.24
N HIS A 345 0.25 -6.85 15.50
CA HIS A 345 1.30 -5.84 15.42
C HIS A 345 2.50 -6.40 14.66
N THR A 346 2.91 -5.70 13.60
CA THR A 346 4.04 -6.11 12.76
C THR A 346 5.02 -4.95 12.65
N HIS A 347 6.26 -5.18 13.07
CA HIS A 347 7.37 -4.30 12.74
C HIS A 347 8.16 -4.91 11.59
N TYR A 348 8.20 -4.21 10.47
CA TYR A 348 8.93 -4.58 9.26
C TYR A 348 10.37 -4.04 9.37
N PHE A 349 11.23 -4.84 10.01
CA PHE A 349 12.60 -4.43 10.37
C PHE A 349 13.52 -4.17 9.17
N ARG A 350 13.19 -4.68 7.98
CA ARG A 350 13.89 -4.31 6.74
C ARG A 350 13.27 -3.04 6.16
N GLY A 351 11.95 -2.92 6.22
CA GLY A 351 11.18 -1.84 5.60
C GLY A 351 11.06 -0.53 6.37
N ASP A 352 11.63 -0.43 7.58
CA ASP A 352 11.50 0.73 8.48
C ASP A 352 10.03 1.19 8.61
N TYR A 353 9.13 0.21 8.75
CA TYR A 353 7.68 0.40 8.78
C TYR A 353 7.04 -0.41 9.91
N THR A 354 6.01 0.13 10.53
CA THR A 354 5.26 -0.56 11.58
C THR A 354 3.78 -0.50 11.27
N LEU A 355 3.08 -1.62 11.37
CA LEU A 355 1.64 -1.72 11.20
C LEU A 355 1.01 -2.32 12.45
N HIS A 356 0.07 -1.59 13.04
CA HIS A 356 -0.68 -1.99 14.21
C HIS A 356 -2.18 -2.04 13.88
N ILE A 357 -2.75 -3.25 13.93
CA ILE A 357 -4.15 -3.50 13.59
C ILE A 357 -4.90 -3.91 14.84
N ARG A 358 -6.08 -3.34 14.98
CA ARG A 358 -7.13 -3.76 15.90
C ARG A 358 -8.44 -3.89 15.14
N PRO A 359 -9.43 -4.62 15.68
CA PRO A 359 -10.76 -4.63 15.09
C PRO A 359 -11.28 -3.20 14.85
N THR A 360 -11.10 -2.29 15.81
CA THR A 360 -11.65 -0.93 15.72
C THR A 360 -10.81 0.08 14.94
N TYR A 361 -9.53 -0.18 14.67
CA TYR A 361 -8.66 0.77 13.96
C TYR A 361 -7.41 0.13 13.35
N ALA A 362 -6.72 0.86 12.47
CA ALA A 362 -5.33 0.62 12.13
C ALA A 362 -4.49 1.89 12.38
N PHE A 363 -3.26 1.69 12.83
CA PHE A 363 -2.26 2.72 13.03
C PHE A 363 -0.96 2.23 12.41
N ASP A 364 -0.35 3.00 11.53
CA ASP A 364 0.99 2.70 11.02
C ASP A 364 2.00 3.81 11.31
N VAL A 365 3.28 3.45 11.16
CA VAL A 365 4.39 4.38 11.24
C VAL A 365 5.35 4.10 10.10
N ARG A 366 5.61 5.10 9.27
CA ARG A 366 6.67 5.09 8.28
C ARG A 366 7.91 5.86 8.74
N MET A 367 9.05 5.22 8.64
CA MET A 367 10.37 5.78 8.94
C MET A 367 11.27 5.66 7.69
N ALA A 368 12.47 6.23 7.77
CA ALA A 368 13.57 5.93 6.86
C ALA A 368 14.88 5.91 7.65
N SER A 369 15.81 5.04 7.28
CA SER A 369 17.13 4.95 7.90
C SER A 369 18.22 5.02 6.84
N THR A 370 19.47 4.97 7.25
CA THR A 370 20.61 4.76 6.34
C THR A 370 20.51 3.45 5.54
N ARG A 371 19.57 2.55 5.88
CA ARG A 371 19.34 1.27 5.21
C ARG A 371 18.19 1.30 4.21
N THR A 372 17.30 2.28 4.27
CA THR A 372 16.09 2.42 3.43
C THR A 372 16.02 3.80 2.78
N ALA A 373 15.16 3.96 1.79
CA ALA A 373 14.94 5.25 1.15
C ALA A 373 13.75 6.00 1.77
N ARG A 374 13.88 7.32 1.84
CA ARG A 374 12.78 8.27 2.01
C ARG A 374 11.77 8.10 0.87
N CYS A 375 10.54 8.57 1.07
CA CYS A 375 9.51 8.52 0.03
C CYS A 375 9.95 9.28 -1.23
N GLU A 376 9.93 8.58 -2.36
CA GLU A 376 10.38 9.09 -3.64
C GLU A 376 9.48 10.19 -4.19
N TYR A 377 10.10 11.03 -5.01
CA TYR A 377 9.47 11.75 -6.10
C TYR A 377 10.07 11.27 -7.43
N GLY A 378 9.39 11.51 -8.53
CA GLY A 378 9.91 11.16 -9.86
C GLY A 378 8.86 11.36 -10.95
N ASN A 379 9.30 11.58 -12.19
CA ASN A 379 8.40 11.86 -13.33
C ASN A 379 7.43 13.05 -13.12
N GLY A 380 7.81 14.03 -12.29
CA GLY A 380 6.93 15.14 -11.92
C GLY A 380 5.83 14.76 -10.91
N GLU A 381 5.89 13.58 -10.31
CA GLU A 381 4.97 13.10 -9.26
C GLU A 381 5.59 13.26 -7.86
N ASN A 382 4.72 13.43 -6.86
CA ASN A 382 5.00 13.47 -5.43
C ASN A 382 5.98 14.56 -4.97
N LEU A 383 5.81 15.77 -5.47
CA LEU A 383 6.78 16.87 -5.38
C LEU A 383 6.97 17.48 -3.97
N LYS A 384 6.12 17.15 -2.99
CA LYS A 384 6.13 17.73 -1.63
C LYS A 384 6.29 16.70 -0.52
N THR A 385 6.82 15.53 -0.86
CA THR A 385 6.83 14.34 0.00
C THR A 385 7.96 14.27 1.03
N TYR A 386 8.83 15.27 1.13
CA TYR A 386 10.11 15.13 1.83
C TYR A 386 9.96 14.54 3.23
N PHE A 387 9.05 15.07 4.05
CA PHE A 387 8.87 14.66 5.44
C PHE A 387 8.06 13.36 5.62
N MET A 388 7.53 12.74 4.55
CA MET A 388 6.68 11.53 4.65
C MET A 388 7.34 10.31 5.29
N SER A 389 8.67 10.32 5.45
CA SER A 389 9.40 9.22 6.10
C SER A 389 10.02 9.61 7.43
N ASP A 390 9.65 10.77 8.00
CA ASP A 390 10.17 11.23 9.29
C ASP A 390 9.27 10.85 10.48
N GLY A 391 8.89 9.57 10.53
CA GLY A 391 7.92 9.08 11.52
C GLY A 391 6.51 9.52 11.18
N CYS A 392 6.11 9.38 9.91
CA CYS A 392 4.74 9.64 9.49
C CYS A 392 3.81 8.59 10.10
N THR A 393 2.60 8.99 10.49
CA THR A 393 1.60 8.11 11.09
C THR A 393 0.26 8.20 10.39
N ASN A 394 -0.26 7.08 9.90
CA ASN A 394 -1.63 7.00 9.42
C ASN A 394 -2.56 6.44 10.51
N ILE A 395 -3.66 7.13 10.81
CA ILE A 395 -4.59 6.78 11.89
C ILE A 395 -5.99 6.62 11.31
N VAL A 396 -6.47 5.37 11.17
CA VAL A 396 -7.75 5.07 10.51
C VAL A 396 -8.67 4.19 11.35
N VAL A 397 -9.94 4.57 11.44
CA VAL A 397 -11.05 3.84 12.05
C VAL A 397 -11.98 3.30 10.96
N ASP A 398 -12.45 4.17 10.07
CA ASP A 398 -13.35 3.83 8.98
C ASP A 398 -12.60 3.59 7.64
N GLY A 399 -11.42 4.19 7.48
CA GLY A 399 -10.48 4.00 6.38
C GLY A 399 -10.33 5.24 5.47
N ASP A 400 -11.36 6.08 5.38
CA ASP A 400 -11.42 7.21 4.47
C ASP A 400 -10.93 8.54 5.06
N GLU A 401 -10.33 8.52 6.25
CA GLU A 401 -9.87 9.71 6.97
C GLU A 401 -8.89 10.59 6.16
N TYR A 402 -8.20 10.01 5.17
CA TYR A 402 -7.25 10.69 4.29
C TYR A 402 -7.61 10.58 2.79
N ALA A 403 -8.85 10.20 2.46
CA ALA A 403 -9.27 10.05 1.07
C ALA A 403 -9.24 11.40 0.32
N GLU A 404 -8.52 11.46 -0.81
CA GLU A 404 -8.44 12.66 -1.67
C GLU A 404 -7.95 13.95 -0.97
N ILE A 405 -7.22 13.85 0.16
CA ILE A 405 -6.82 15.02 0.96
C ILE A 405 -5.51 15.66 0.49
N PHE A 406 -4.61 14.88 -0.12
CA PHE A 406 -3.25 15.28 -0.47
C PHE A 406 -3.10 16.60 -1.25
N PRO A 407 -3.96 16.99 -2.21
CA PRO A 407 -3.83 18.27 -2.91
C PRO A 407 -4.01 19.49 -2.00
N VAL A 408 -4.68 19.34 -0.85
CA VAL A 408 -4.94 20.44 0.09
C VAL A 408 -4.12 20.34 1.37
N TRP A 409 -3.23 19.35 1.50
CA TRP A 409 -2.40 19.19 2.69
C TRP A 409 -1.42 20.36 2.85
N ASN A 410 -1.19 20.73 4.10
CA ASN A 410 0.03 21.41 4.49
C ASN A 410 1.13 20.34 4.69
N TRP A 411 2.08 20.29 3.78
CA TRP A 411 3.13 19.28 3.72
C TRP A 411 4.26 19.47 4.75
N THR A 412 4.29 20.56 5.53
CA THR A 412 5.11 20.67 6.74
C THR A 412 4.40 20.14 7.99
N ARG A 413 3.16 19.66 7.84
CA ARG A 413 2.30 19.13 8.91
C ARG A 413 1.84 17.71 8.62
N ILE A 414 2.71 16.91 8.03
CA ILE A 414 2.39 15.51 7.75
C ILE A 414 2.12 14.80 9.09
N PRO A 415 1.01 14.05 9.22
CA PRO A 415 0.66 13.33 10.45
C PRO A 415 1.85 12.56 11.03
N GLY A 416 2.12 12.72 12.32
CA GLY A 416 3.19 12.04 13.05
C GLY A 416 4.55 12.76 13.04
N THR A 417 4.85 13.55 12.01
CA THR A 417 6.19 14.14 11.80
C THR A 417 6.56 15.23 12.79
N THR A 418 7.86 15.43 13.03
CA THR A 418 8.41 16.59 13.73
C THR A 418 9.24 17.41 12.73
N ALA A 419 8.71 18.54 12.28
CA ALA A 419 9.27 19.27 11.14
C ALA A 419 9.24 20.80 11.32
N PRO A 420 10.27 21.52 10.83
CA PRO A 420 10.21 22.97 10.71
C PRO A 420 9.11 23.38 9.73
N GLN A 421 8.41 24.46 10.05
CA GLN A 421 7.34 25.00 9.23
C GLN A 421 7.92 25.88 8.10
N LEU A 422 8.63 25.25 7.17
CA LEU A 422 9.23 25.86 5.98
C LEU A 422 8.16 26.44 5.03
N ASP A 423 8.52 27.51 4.31
CA ASP A 423 7.65 28.12 3.30
C ASP A 423 7.55 27.26 2.03
N GLU A 424 8.65 26.61 1.65
CA GLU A 424 8.72 25.66 0.54
C GLU A 424 9.20 24.30 1.04
N ILE A 425 8.58 23.22 0.54
CA ILE A 425 9.02 21.87 0.87
C ILE A 425 10.22 21.53 0.00
N PRO A 426 11.38 21.21 0.59
CA PRO A 426 12.54 20.85 -0.21
C PRO A 426 12.29 19.54 -0.94
N MET A 427 12.80 19.40 -2.16
CA MET A 427 12.86 18.10 -2.82
C MET A 427 14.03 17.29 -2.26
N ALA A 428 13.90 15.97 -2.22
CA ALA A 428 15.00 15.11 -1.81
C ALA A 428 16.20 15.26 -2.77
N ALA A 429 17.41 14.96 -2.29
CA ALA A 429 18.64 15.23 -3.03
C ALA A 429 18.73 14.51 -4.39
N SER A 430 18.02 13.37 -4.52
CA SER A 430 17.85 12.63 -5.76
C SER A 430 16.40 12.28 -5.96
N ASP A 431 15.96 12.26 -7.21
CA ASP A 431 14.73 11.57 -7.60
C ASP A 431 14.91 10.06 -7.33
N TRP A 432 13.78 9.37 -7.09
CA TRP A 432 13.70 7.92 -6.82
C TRP A 432 14.30 7.41 -5.51
N GLN A 433 15.52 7.81 -5.15
CA GLN A 433 16.27 7.20 -4.04
C GLN A 433 17.08 8.23 -3.27
N THR A 434 16.60 8.59 -2.08
CA THR A 434 17.40 9.32 -1.07
C THR A 434 17.34 8.53 0.23
N PRO A 435 18.47 8.02 0.76
CA PRO A 435 18.48 7.32 2.06
C PRO A 435 17.97 8.21 3.21
N GLY A 436 17.42 7.60 4.25
CA GLY A 436 17.20 8.28 5.51
C GLY A 436 18.52 8.58 6.24
N THR A 437 18.48 9.45 7.25
CA THR A 437 19.67 9.81 8.04
C THR A 437 19.82 9.00 9.31
N SER A 438 18.77 8.30 9.74
CA SER A 438 18.78 7.56 11.00
C SER A 438 19.67 6.31 10.96
N THR A 439 20.50 6.15 11.98
CA THR A 439 21.19 4.87 12.27
C THR A 439 20.46 4.05 13.32
N PHE A 440 19.51 4.64 14.06
CA PHE A 440 18.73 3.99 15.11
C PHE A 440 17.23 4.15 14.82
N ALA A 441 16.72 3.26 13.95
CA ALA A 441 15.33 3.19 13.54
C ALA A 441 14.89 1.73 13.51
N GLY A 442 13.75 1.41 14.10
CA GLY A 442 13.30 0.02 14.20
C GLY A 442 12.20 -0.17 15.23
N GLY A 443 12.02 -1.38 15.71
CA GLY A 443 10.97 -1.69 16.67
C GLY A 443 10.99 -3.13 17.17
N VAL A 444 10.39 -3.32 18.32
CA VAL A 444 10.20 -4.62 18.98
C VAL A 444 8.73 -5.02 18.87
N SER A 445 8.46 -6.29 18.53
CA SER A 445 7.12 -6.82 18.37
C SER A 445 7.00 -8.23 18.97
N ASP A 446 5.92 -8.48 19.72
CA ASP A 446 5.52 -9.83 20.11
C ASP A 446 4.37 -10.39 19.26
N SER A 447 4.15 -9.80 18.08
CA SER A 447 3.05 -10.04 17.14
C SER A 447 1.68 -9.45 17.54
N LEU A 448 1.49 -8.98 18.77
CA LEU A 448 0.24 -8.35 19.23
C LEU A 448 0.46 -6.90 19.71
N TYR A 449 1.54 -6.68 20.43
CA TYR A 449 2.01 -5.41 20.98
C TYR A 449 3.43 -5.13 20.49
N GLY A 450 3.85 -3.89 20.61
CA GLY A 450 5.23 -3.53 20.32
C GLY A 450 5.51 -2.06 20.55
N ALA A 451 6.75 -1.69 20.30
CA ALA A 451 7.19 -0.31 20.32
C ALA A 451 8.16 -0.06 19.16
N SER A 452 8.06 1.12 18.55
CA SER A 452 8.92 1.54 17.44
C SER A 452 9.65 2.82 17.79
N VAL A 453 10.82 3.02 17.19
CA VAL A 453 11.71 4.16 17.44
C VAL A 453 12.26 4.70 16.13
N TYR A 454 12.38 6.02 16.06
CA TYR A 454 13.05 6.76 15.00
C TYR A 454 13.89 7.90 15.62
N SER A 455 15.21 7.76 15.55
CA SER A 455 16.16 8.80 15.98
C SER A 455 16.90 9.35 14.77
N TYR A 456 16.70 10.63 14.46
CA TYR A 456 17.29 11.25 13.27
C TYR A 456 17.90 12.61 13.57
N THR A 457 18.84 12.97 12.71
CA THR A 457 19.36 14.31 12.55
C THR A 457 19.27 14.62 11.06
N ASP A 458 18.58 15.70 10.71
CA ASP A 458 18.42 16.14 9.33
C ASP A 458 18.94 17.55 9.18
N SER A 459 20.03 17.69 8.42
CA SER A 459 20.70 18.96 8.11
C SER A 459 20.50 19.39 6.65
N TYR A 460 19.63 18.72 5.91
CA TYR A 460 19.42 18.99 4.49
C TYR A 460 18.52 20.22 4.30
N ALA A 461 18.82 21.07 3.31
CA ALA A 461 17.97 22.18 2.86
C ALA A 461 17.32 23.00 3.99
N GLU A 462 18.14 23.46 4.95
CA GLU A 462 17.72 24.28 6.10
C GLU A 462 16.77 23.61 7.10
N ILE A 463 16.51 22.31 6.96
CA ILE A 463 15.67 21.55 7.90
C ILE A 463 16.28 21.59 9.30
N ASN A 464 17.59 21.33 9.39
CA ASN A 464 18.42 21.43 10.60
C ASN A 464 17.70 21.01 11.89
N THR A 465 17.05 19.85 11.88
CA THR A 465 16.18 19.37 12.96
C THR A 465 16.56 17.94 13.32
N SER A 466 16.57 17.66 14.61
CA SER A 466 16.78 16.31 15.15
C SER A 466 15.75 16.00 16.22
N ALA A 467 15.42 14.72 16.37
CA ALA A 467 14.50 14.27 17.40
C ALA A 467 14.67 12.76 17.67
N HIS A 468 14.27 12.37 18.87
CA HIS A 468 14.05 10.99 19.25
C HIS A 468 12.55 10.74 19.40
N LYS A 469 11.99 9.98 18.45
CA LYS A 469 10.56 9.69 18.37
C LYS A 469 10.32 8.22 18.68
N ALA A 470 9.31 7.91 19.49
CA ALA A 470 8.87 6.54 19.71
C ALA A 470 7.35 6.42 19.83
N TRP A 471 6.87 5.24 19.46
CA TRP A 471 5.46 4.86 19.47
C TRP A 471 5.30 3.56 20.24
N PHE A 472 4.41 3.53 21.21
CA PHE A 472 4.17 2.41 22.12
C PHE A 472 2.74 1.91 21.93
N PHE A 473 2.60 0.69 21.41
CA PHE A 473 1.35 0.18 20.89
C PHE A 473 0.70 -0.82 21.86
N PHE A 474 -0.50 -0.48 22.37
CA PHE A 474 -1.28 -1.31 23.29
C PHE A 474 -2.58 -1.80 22.64
N ASP A 475 -3.65 -2.02 23.41
CA ASP A 475 -4.92 -2.49 22.85
C ASP A 475 -5.69 -1.34 22.19
N ASN A 476 -6.06 -0.33 22.97
CA ASN A 476 -6.95 0.75 22.51
C ASN A 476 -6.19 2.04 22.23
N GLU A 477 -4.91 2.07 22.59
CA GLU A 477 -4.14 3.30 22.66
C GLU A 477 -2.74 3.14 22.11
N ILE A 478 -2.25 4.21 21.50
CA ILE A 478 -0.88 4.37 21.06
C ILE A 478 -0.32 5.57 21.82
N VAL A 479 0.75 5.36 22.58
CA VAL A 479 1.46 6.45 23.26
C VAL A 479 2.60 6.89 22.36
N CYS A 480 2.65 8.17 22.03
CA CYS A 480 3.64 8.76 21.14
C CYS A 480 4.50 9.74 21.93
N LEU A 481 5.80 9.48 21.98
CA LEU A 481 6.76 10.25 22.75
C LEU A 481 7.82 10.86 21.83
N GLY A 482 8.21 12.09 22.16
CA GLY A 482 9.32 12.80 21.54
C GLY A 482 10.22 13.38 22.61
N ALA A 483 11.53 13.22 22.44
CA ALA A 483 12.55 13.83 23.29
C ALA A 483 13.76 14.27 22.47
N GLY A 484 14.64 15.05 23.09
CA GLY A 484 15.86 15.55 22.44
C GLY A 484 15.56 16.36 21.18
N ILE A 485 14.41 17.05 21.11
CA ILE A 485 14.04 17.82 19.92
C ILE A 485 14.91 19.07 19.91
N HIS A 486 15.81 19.12 18.94
CA HIS A 486 16.73 20.22 18.73
C HIS A 486 16.62 20.70 17.28
N SER A 487 16.61 22.01 17.07
CA SER A 487 16.66 22.59 15.73
C SER A 487 17.38 23.93 15.69
N THR A 488 18.09 24.19 14.59
CA THR A 488 18.66 25.51 14.28
C THR A 488 17.95 26.20 13.10
N SER A 489 16.85 25.63 12.60
CA SER A 489 16.00 26.26 11.59
C SER A 489 15.44 27.60 12.11
N PRO A 490 15.37 28.65 11.27
CA PRO A 490 14.72 29.91 11.64
C PRO A 490 13.19 29.80 11.72
N HIS A 491 12.61 28.74 11.15
CA HIS A 491 11.17 28.45 11.20
C HIS A 491 10.80 27.72 12.50
N PRO A 492 9.57 27.91 13.02
CA PRO A 492 9.10 27.16 14.18
C PRO A 492 9.03 25.66 13.86
N VAL A 493 9.30 24.82 14.86
CA VAL A 493 9.26 23.35 14.74
C VAL A 493 7.99 22.82 15.37
N PHE A 494 7.18 22.10 14.60
CA PHE A 494 5.96 21.48 15.10
C PHE A 494 6.09 19.96 15.10
N THR A 495 5.42 19.30 16.03
CA THR A 495 5.05 17.88 15.89
C THR A 495 3.58 17.78 15.55
N THR A 496 3.25 17.32 14.35
CA THR A 496 1.84 17.13 13.97
C THR A 496 1.34 15.79 14.49
N ILE A 497 0.26 15.83 15.25
CA ILE A 497 -0.41 14.63 15.76
C ILE A 497 -1.30 14.04 14.68
N ASN A 498 -2.09 14.88 13.98
CA ASN A 498 -2.88 14.44 12.84
C ASN A 498 -3.18 15.61 11.89
N GLN A 499 -3.42 15.30 10.61
CA GLN A 499 -3.93 16.17 9.55
C GLN A 499 -4.84 15.34 8.63
N CYS A 500 -6.12 15.27 8.94
CA CYS A 500 -7.09 14.39 8.28
C CYS A 500 -8.33 15.18 7.84
N LEU A 501 -9.22 14.54 7.08
CA LEU A 501 -10.49 15.13 6.69
C LEU A 501 -11.29 15.47 7.95
N SER A 502 -11.91 16.64 7.96
CA SER A 502 -12.83 16.98 9.03
C SER A 502 -14.12 16.18 8.89
N SER A 503 -14.65 15.69 10.01
CA SER A 503 -15.97 15.05 10.07
C SER A 503 -17.08 16.08 9.90
N THR A 504 -18.31 15.59 9.66
CA THR A 504 -19.51 16.45 9.69
C THR A 504 -19.78 17.04 11.07
N GLU A 505 -19.37 16.31 12.13
CA GLU A 505 -19.42 16.78 13.51
C GLU A 505 -18.19 17.63 13.85
N ASN A 506 -18.38 18.67 14.66
CA ASN A 506 -17.26 19.48 15.13
C ASN A 506 -16.37 18.67 16.09
N PRO A 507 -15.05 18.90 16.06
CA PRO A 507 -14.17 18.38 17.09
C PRO A 507 -14.60 18.89 18.47
N ILE A 508 -14.54 18.02 19.48
CA ILE A 508 -14.83 18.36 20.88
C ILE A 508 -13.52 18.52 21.62
N ILE A 509 -13.39 19.57 22.43
CA ILE A 509 -12.27 19.76 23.35
C ILE A 509 -12.73 19.68 24.80
N CYS A 510 -11.91 19.06 25.64
CA CYS A 510 -12.04 19.14 27.08
C CYS A 510 -10.88 19.92 27.68
N GLN A 511 -11.18 21.03 28.35
CA GLN A 511 -10.20 21.84 29.04
C GLN A 511 -10.72 22.25 30.41
N LYS A 512 -9.94 21.96 31.46
CA LYS A 512 -10.30 22.26 32.86
C LYS A 512 -11.67 21.65 33.22
N GLY A 513 -11.92 20.41 32.81
CA GLY A 513 -13.15 19.66 33.01
C GLY A 513 -14.37 20.12 32.20
N LYS A 514 -14.25 21.19 31.39
CA LYS A 514 -15.35 21.72 30.58
C LYS A 514 -15.27 21.22 29.14
N LEU A 515 -16.42 20.87 28.57
CA LEU A 515 -16.55 20.49 27.17
C LEU A 515 -16.98 21.70 26.33
N SER A 516 -16.41 21.83 25.15
CA SER A 516 -16.85 22.77 24.12
C SER A 516 -16.51 22.25 22.73
N ASP A 517 -17.22 22.75 21.73
CA ASP A 517 -16.89 22.49 20.33
C ASP A 517 -15.73 23.40 19.88
N ILE A 518 -14.80 22.82 19.12
CA ILE A 518 -13.77 23.59 18.41
C ILE A 518 -14.42 24.23 17.20
N GLN A 519 -14.44 25.56 17.19
CA GLN A 519 -15.00 26.36 16.12
C GLN A 519 -14.11 26.32 14.87
N GLU A 520 -14.68 26.73 13.74
CA GLU A 520 -13.93 26.84 12.49
C GLU A 520 -12.79 27.86 12.60
N GLY A 521 -11.64 27.52 12.01
CA GLY A 521 -10.42 28.31 12.04
C GLY A 521 -9.29 27.59 12.77
N THR A 522 -8.33 28.36 13.27
CA THR A 522 -7.16 27.86 14.00
C THR A 522 -7.13 28.48 15.39
N SER A 523 -6.80 27.68 16.41
CA SER A 523 -6.73 28.11 17.80
C SER A 523 -5.61 27.41 18.53
N ASP A 524 -4.93 28.15 19.39
CA ASP A 524 -3.91 27.63 20.30
C ASP A 524 -4.51 27.34 21.68
N TYR A 525 -4.07 26.24 22.27
CA TYR A 525 -4.48 25.77 23.58
C TYR A 525 -3.24 25.40 24.38
N THR A 526 -3.18 25.89 25.61
CA THR A 526 -2.21 25.37 26.59
C THR A 526 -2.85 24.20 27.33
N SER A 527 -2.29 23.00 27.14
CA SER A 527 -2.61 21.80 27.92
C SER A 527 -4.10 21.46 28.02
N PRO A 528 -4.86 21.31 26.91
CA PRO A 528 -6.18 20.70 27.00
C PRO A 528 -6.04 19.24 27.45
N GLU A 529 -7.03 18.72 28.17
CA GLU A 529 -6.97 17.36 28.72
C GLU A 529 -7.07 16.33 27.59
N TRP A 530 -8.01 16.57 26.67
CA TRP A 530 -8.16 15.79 25.46
C TRP A 530 -8.96 16.52 24.39
N ILE A 531 -8.79 16.06 23.16
CA ILE A 531 -9.60 16.43 22.00
C ILE A 531 -10.19 15.15 21.41
N LEU A 532 -11.43 15.22 20.92
CA LEU A 532 -12.11 14.12 20.25
C LEU A 532 -12.53 14.60 18.86
N HIS A 533 -12.10 13.89 17.82
CA HIS A 533 -12.46 14.18 16.44
C HIS A 533 -12.58 12.87 15.65
N ASN A 534 -13.63 12.74 14.86
CA ASN A 534 -13.87 11.62 13.95
C ASN A 534 -13.53 10.24 14.54
N LYS A 535 -14.14 9.94 15.70
CA LYS A 535 -13.95 8.69 16.46
C LYS A 535 -12.54 8.46 17.06
N ILE A 536 -11.68 9.47 17.08
CA ILE A 536 -10.32 9.39 17.58
C ILE A 536 -10.13 10.38 18.74
N GLY A 537 -9.82 9.85 19.92
CA GLY A 537 -9.44 10.64 21.08
C GLY A 537 -7.94 10.95 21.08
N TYR A 538 -7.57 12.17 21.40
CA TYR A 538 -6.19 12.63 21.55
C TYR A 538 -6.01 13.18 22.97
N ILE A 539 -5.21 12.51 23.79
CA ILE A 539 -4.91 12.93 25.17
C ILE A 539 -3.58 13.66 25.15
N LEU A 540 -3.57 14.85 25.75
CA LEU A 540 -2.40 15.72 25.77
C LEU A 540 -1.98 15.94 27.22
N PRO A 541 -0.91 15.26 27.68
CA PRO A 541 -0.28 15.54 28.97
C PRO A 541 0.02 17.03 29.17
N LYS A 542 -0.08 17.47 30.43
CA LYS A 542 0.11 18.88 30.84
C LYS A 542 1.49 19.41 30.43
N GLY A 543 1.57 20.70 30.17
CA GLY A 543 2.81 21.44 29.90
C GLY A 543 3.09 21.75 28.42
N GLN A 544 2.24 21.28 27.50
CA GLN A 544 2.44 21.45 26.05
C GLN A 544 1.60 22.60 25.47
N GLN A 545 2.18 23.30 24.49
CA GLN A 545 1.45 24.24 23.62
C GLN A 545 0.95 23.49 22.40
N VAL A 546 -0.36 23.53 22.19
CA VAL A 546 -1.04 22.72 21.19
C VAL A 546 -1.82 23.65 20.28
N PHE A 547 -1.74 23.45 18.97
CA PHE A 547 -2.63 24.13 18.03
C PHE A 547 -3.66 23.14 17.49
N VAL A 548 -4.86 23.64 17.24
CA VAL A 548 -5.91 22.91 16.53
C VAL A 548 -6.42 23.77 15.40
N SER A 549 -6.55 23.19 14.23
CA SER A 549 -7.15 23.81 13.05
C SER A 549 -8.29 22.94 12.55
N ASN A 550 -9.45 23.53 12.30
CA ASN A 550 -10.60 22.86 11.70
C ASN A 550 -11.23 23.78 10.65
N GLN A 551 -10.64 23.86 9.46
CA GLN A 551 -10.96 24.88 8.47
C GLN A 551 -10.93 24.34 7.05
N GLN A 552 -11.52 25.09 6.11
CA GLN A 552 -11.37 24.80 4.69
C GLN A 552 -9.92 25.07 4.24
N GLN A 553 -9.31 24.07 3.63
CA GLN A 553 -8.02 24.16 2.94
C GLN A 553 -8.24 23.97 1.44
N GLU A 554 -7.41 24.64 0.65
CA GLU A 554 -7.46 24.56 -0.81
C GLU A 554 -6.08 24.31 -1.43
N GLY A 555 -6.10 23.77 -2.64
CA GLY A 555 -4.91 23.44 -3.41
C GLY A 555 -5.30 22.72 -4.69
N ASN A 556 -4.36 22.14 -5.41
CA ASN A 556 -4.63 21.37 -6.61
C ASN A 556 -3.68 20.18 -6.71
N TRP A 557 -4.05 19.19 -7.51
CA TRP A 557 -3.22 18.01 -7.71
C TRP A 557 -1.95 18.33 -8.50
N TYR A 558 -2.01 19.28 -9.43
CA TYR A 558 -0.85 19.69 -10.23
C TYR A 558 0.38 20.08 -9.38
N ASN A 559 0.16 20.79 -8.27
CA ASN A 559 1.21 21.25 -7.35
C ASN A 559 1.98 20.12 -6.66
N ILE A 560 1.44 18.91 -6.65
CA ILE A 560 2.10 17.71 -6.13
C ILE A 560 2.36 16.66 -7.22
N ASN A 561 1.73 16.80 -8.39
CA ASN A 561 1.85 15.90 -9.53
C ASN A 561 1.54 16.61 -10.86
N HIS A 562 2.58 16.92 -11.64
CA HIS A 562 2.46 17.65 -12.91
C HIS A 562 1.64 16.96 -14.01
N THR A 563 1.25 15.69 -13.82
CA THR A 563 0.42 14.94 -14.79
C THR A 563 -1.08 15.09 -14.55
N THR A 564 -1.49 15.89 -13.56
CA THR A 564 -2.88 15.97 -13.07
C THR A 564 -3.47 17.37 -13.24
N SER A 565 -4.77 17.53 -12.90
CA SER A 565 -5.50 18.79 -13.09
C SER A 565 -4.96 19.93 -12.22
N LYS A 566 -5.03 21.16 -12.77
CA LYS A 566 -4.79 22.42 -12.06
C LYS A 566 -6.02 22.96 -11.34
N ASP A 567 -7.17 22.29 -11.47
CA ASP A 567 -8.42 22.70 -10.83
C ASP A 567 -8.26 22.75 -9.30
N ILE A 568 -8.81 23.79 -8.70
CA ILE A 568 -8.76 23.98 -7.26
C ILE A 568 -9.71 22.98 -6.57
N VAL A 569 -9.14 22.18 -5.68
CA VAL A 569 -9.82 21.30 -4.75
C VAL A 569 -9.93 22.02 -3.41
N ARG A 570 -11.08 21.88 -2.75
CA ARG A 570 -11.30 22.39 -1.39
C ARG A 570 -11.81 21.27 -0.49
N LYS A 571 -11.24 21.13 0.69
CA LYS A 571 -11.68 20.17 1.73
C LYS A 571 -11.67 20.86 3.08
N LYS A 572 -12.58 20.49 3.97
CA LYS A 572 -12.46 20.84 5.39
C LYS A 572 -11.48 19.87 6.05
N VAL A 573 -10.45 20.38 6.71
CA VAL A 573 -9.34 19.60 7.25
C VAL A 573 -9.21 19.86 8.75
N PHE A 574 -9.07 18.79 9.52
CA PHE A 574 -8.70 18.83 10.93
C PHE A 574 -7.20 18.61 11.08
N THR A 575 -6.51 19.56 11.70
CA THR A 575 -5.09 19.46 12.04
C THR A 575 -4.88 19.67 13.54
N LEU A 576 -4.09 18.81 14.17
CA LEU A 576 -3.72 18.91 15.58
C LEU A 576 -2.20 18.75 15.69
N GLY A 577 -1.53 19.58 16.49
CA GLY A 577 -0.10 19.43 16.71
C GLY A 577 0.42 20.17 17.94
N VAL A 578 1.66 19.86 18.30
CA VAL A 578 2.43 20.49 19.37
C VAL A 578 3.40 21.50 18.76
N ASN A 579 3.44 22.70 19.32
CA ASN A 579 4.34 23.77 18.93
C ASN A 579 5.56 23.79 19.85
N HIS A 580 6.77 23.57 19.31
CA HIS A 580 8.04 23.58 20.06
C HIS A 580 8.74 24.95 20.05
N GLY A 581 8.17 25.94 19.37
CA GLY A 581 8.78 27.25 19.17
C GLY A 581 9.82 27.26 18.06
N ILE A 582 10.58 28.35 18.00
CA ILE A 582 11.72 28.53 17.10
C ILE A 582 12.97 28.08 17.84
N THR A 583 13.87 27.38 17.12
CA THR A 583 15.11 26.83 17.66
C THR A 583 14.96 26.12 19.02
N PRO A 584 14.07 25.11 19.14
CA PRO A 584 13.96 24.33 20.36
C PRO A 584 15.29 23.70 20.75
N GLU A 585 15.54 23.63 22.05
CA GLU A 585 16.68 22.92 22.65
C GLU A 585 16.13 21.92 23.67
N GLN A 586 16.45 20.64 23.50
CA GLN A 586 15.99 19.55 24.37
C GLN A 586 14.45 19.53 24.57
N ALA A 587 13.68 19.97 23.57
CA ALA A 587 12.23 19.97 23.66
C ALA A 587 11.67 18.54 23.63
N THR A 588 10.45 18.39 24.15
CA THR A 588 9.77 17.10 24.25
C THR A 588 8.31 17.22 23.83
N TYR A 589 7.71 16.12 23.39
CA TYR A 589 6.26 15.98 23.34
C TYR A 589 5.83 14.64 23.94
N ALA A 590 4.58 14.59 24.38
CA ALA A 590 3.89 13.34 24.67
C ALA A 590 2.42 13.48 24.24
N TYR A 591 1.86 12.47 23.61
CA TYR A 591 0.42 12.38 23.39
C TYR A 591 -0.03 10.92 23.34
N ILE A 592 -1.31 10.69 23.60
CA ILE A 592 -1.90 9.35 23.49
C ILE A 592 -3.05 9.42 22.50
N VAL A 593 -2.97 8.61 21.45
CA VAL A 593 -4.05 8.43 20.48
C VAL A 593 -4.92 7.25 20.93
N VAL A 594 -6.23 7.45 20.98
CA VAL A 594 -7.23 6.45 21.40
C VAL A 594 -8.31 6.33 20.32
N PRO A 595 -8.10 5.49 19.29
CA PRO A 595 -9.08 5.32 18.22
C PRO A 595 -10.32 4.53 18.66
N GLY A 596 -11.45 4.75 17.98
CA GLY A 596 -12.72 4.07 18.24
C GLY A 596 -13.56 4.68 19.37
N ILE A 597 -13.25 5.91 19.81
CA ILE A 597 -14.01 6.65 20.83
C ILE A 597 -15.12 7.44 20.15
N GLN A 598 -16.39 7.08 20.33
CA GLN A 598 -17.48 7.75 19.61
C GLN A 598 -17.97 9.02 20.30
N THR A 599 -17.92 9.07 21.63
CA THR A 599 -18.50 10.18 22.41
C THR A 599 -17.57 10.69 23.50
N ALA A 600 -17.81 11.91 23.96
CA ALA A 600 -17.13 12.49 25.13
C ALA A 600 -17.30 11.62 26.40
N GLU A 601 -18.43 10.92 26.54
CA GLU A 601 -18.67 9.99 27.64
C GLU A 601 -17.76 8.75 27.53
N ASN A 602 -17.62 8.17 26.33
CA ASN A 602 -16.67 7.08 26.10
C ASN A 602 -15.23 7.53 26.42
N MET A 603 -14.88 8.77 26.09
CA MET A 603 -13.58 9.34 26.42
C MET A 603 -13.34 9.43 27.93
N ARG A 604 -14.32 9.93 28.68
CA ARG A 604 -14.27 9.95 30.16
C ARG A 604 -14.14 8.53 30.73
N GLY A 605 -14.91 7.57 30.19
CA GLY A 605 -14.83 6.16 30.59
C GLY A 605 -13.48 5.51 30.29
N TYR A 606 -12.81 5.90 29.21
CA TYR A 606 -11.42 5.50 28.94
C TYR A 606 -10.46 6.07 30.01
N LEU A 607 -10.53 7.38 30.27
CA LEU A 607 -9.63 8.07 31.20
C LEU A 607 -9.76 7.56 32.64
N GLN A 608 -10.98 7.21 33.08
CA GLN A 608 -11.23 6.65 34.42
C GLN A 608 -10.48 5.34 34.68
N LYS A 609 -10.21 4.54 33.63
CA LYS A 609 -9.42 3.30 33.77
C LYS A 609 -7.97 3.62 34.16
N ASN A 610 -7.45 4.77 33.75
CA ASN A 610 -6.11 5.25 34.06
C ASN A 610 -5.05 4.16 33.84
N ASN A 611 -5.08 3.44 32.70
CA ASN A 611 -4.23 2.27 32.51
C ASN A 611 -2.79 2.60 32.09
N ILE A 612 -2.55 3.76 31.49
CA ILE A 612 -1.25 4.13 30.95
C ILE A 612 -0.43 4.94 31.95
N GLU A 613 0.83 4.56 32.11
CA GLU A 613 1.87 5.35 32.79
C GLU A 613 2.98 5.66 31.80
N ILE A 614 3.23 6.95 31.54
CA ILE A 614 4.45 7.41 30.87
C ILE A 614 5.51 7.54 31.96
N LEU A 615 6.55 6.72 31.88
CA LEU A 615 7.51 6.53 32.97
C LEU A 615 8.81 7.31 32.74
N ALA A 616 9.24 7.42 31.49
CA ALA A 616 10.34 8.27 31.06
C ALA A 616 10.11 8.79 29.64
N ASN A 617 10.54 10.02 29.40
CA ASN A 617 10.61 10.62 28.07
C ASN A 617 11.84 11.53 27.99
N THR A 618 13.01 10.92 27.80
CA THR A 618 14.30 11.63 27.73
C THR A 618 15.05 11.23 26.46
N GLU A 619 16.13 11.93 26.14
CA GLU A 619 17.01 11.58 25.03
C GLU A 619 17.69 10.20 25.19
N ASN A 620 17.76 9.67 26.42
CA ASN A 620 18.42 8.39 26.70
C ASN A 620 17.44 7.22 26.78
N VAL A 621 16.23 7.47 27.31
CA VAL A 621 15.22 6.43 27.50
C VAL A 621 13.79 6.96 27.36
N GLN A 622 12.97 6.23 26.62
CA GLN A 622 11.53 6.42 26.55
C GLN A 622 10.84 5.13 27.02
N ALA A 623 9.97 5.22 28.03
CA ALA A 623 9.38 4.05 28.67
C ALA A 623 7.92 4.27 29.04
N VAL A 624 7.08 3.29 28.72
CA VAL A 624 5.63 3.30 28.97
C VAL A 624 5.20 1.96 29.55
N ARG A 625 4.27 2.00 30.51
CA ARG A 625 3.62 0.80 31.07
C ARG A 625 2.12 0.88 30.92
N ASN A 626 1.52 -0.23 30.53
CA ASN A 626 0.09 -0.46 30.67
C ASN A 626 -0.18 -1.27 31.94
N LYS A 627 -0.77 -0.63 32.97
CA LYS A 627 -1.05 -1.22 34.29
C LYS A 627 -2.05 -2.37 34.25
N LYS A 628 -2.96 -2.38 33.28
CA LYS A 628 -3.98 -3.45 33.15
C LYS A 628 -3.35 -4.76 32.68
N THR A 629 -2.46 -4.67 31.70
CA THR A 629 -1.78 -5.84 31.11
C THR A 629 -0.44 -6.16 31.78
N ASP A 630 0.07 -5.24 32.60
CA ASP A 630 1.42 -5.24 33.17
C ASP A 630 2.54 -5.38 32.12
N ILE A 631 2.29 -4.85 30.92
CA ILE A 631 3.27 -4.81 29.84
C ILE A 631 4.05 -3.51 29.95
N TRP A 632 5.37 -3.63 29.95
CA TRP A 632 6.30 -2.51 29.85
C TRP A 632 6.93 -2.51 28.48
N GLN A 633 6.99 -1.34 27.86
CA GLN A 633 7.67 -1.13 26.59
C GLN A 633 8.69 -0.02 26.77
N MET A 634 9.91 -0.24 26.31
CA MET A 634 11.04 0.64 26.59
C MET A 634 11.95 0.76 25.38
N ILE A 635 12.42 1.97 25.12
CA ILE A 635 13.43 2.29 24.13
C ILE A 635 14.64 2.86 24.87
N PHE A 636 15.78 2.20 24.75
CA PHE A 636 17.07 2.73 25.17
C PHE A 636 17.84 3.13 23.91
N TYR A 637 18.26 4.40 23.82
CA TYR A 637 19.02 4.88 22.66
C TYR A 637 20.50 4.48 22.72
N ASN A 638 21.01 4.29 23.94
CA ASN A 638 22.39 3.89 24.24
C ASN A 638 22.40 2.88 25.40
N ALA A 639 23.59 2.41 25.78
CA ALA A 639 23.80 1.73 27.06
C ALA A 639 23.24 2.60 28.20
N GLY A 640 22.55 1.99 29.16
CA GLY A 640 21.90 2.78 30.19
C GLY A 640 21.13 1.97 31.22
N GLU A 641 20.56 2.72 32.16
CA GLU A 641 19.78 2.20 33.27
C GLU A 641 18.49 3.01 33.41
N PHE A 642 17.39 2.30 33.63
CA PHE A 642 16.12 2.88 33.98
C PHE A 642 15.62 2.24 35.28
N THR A 643 15.21 3.08 36.23
CA THR A 643 14.63 2.64 37.50
C THR A 643 13.27 3.27 37.70
N HIS A 644 12.26 2.45 37.98
CA HIS A 644 10.95 2.92 38.41
C HIS A 644 10.42 2.06 39.55
N LYS A 645 10.24 2.69 40.72
CA LYS A 645 9.87 2.02 41.97
C LYS A 645 10.85 0.86 42.25
N ASP A 646 10.34 -0.36 42.24
CA ASP A 646 11.04 -1.58 42.61
C ASP A 646 11.64 -2.32 41.40
N MET A 647 11.67 -1.73 40.20
CA MET A 647 12.26 -2.37 39.03
C MET A 647 13.34 -1.49 38.42
N THR A 648 14.51 -2.06 38.25
CA THR A 648 15.63 -1.46 37.52
C THR A 648 15.95 -2.34 36.32
N VAL A 649 16.02 -1.74 35.13
CA VAL A 649 16.42 -2.38 33.88
C VAL A 649 17.71 -1.74 33.42
N LYS A 650 18.77 -2.54 33.22
CA LYS A 650 20.05 -2.10 32.70
C LYS A 650 20.34 -2.81 31.38
N VAL A 651 20.86 -2.05 30.42
CA VAL A 651 21.28 -2.55 29.12
C VAL A 651 22.67 -2.03 28.80
N ASP A 652 23.49 -2.85 28.15
CA ASP A 652 24.84 -2.47 27.73
C ASP A 652 24.89 -1.80 26.35
N LYS A 653 23.77 -1.78 25.62
CA LYS A 653 23.61 -1.20 24.28
C LYS A 653 22.19 -0.66 24.06
N GLY A 654 22.05 0.22 23.06
CA GLY A 654 20.74 0.70 22.63
C GLY A 654 19.86 -0.45 22.11
N CYS A 655 18.60 -0.47 22.51
CA CYS A 655 17.65 -1.55 22.18
C CYS A 655 16.19 -1.12 22.37
N ALA A 656 15.28 -1.90 21.80
CA ALA A 656 13.85 -1.82 22.07
C ALA A 656 13.38 -3.07 22.82
N LEU A 657 12.60 -2.89 23.89
CA LEU A 657 12.21 -3.96 24.81
C LEU A 657 10.69 -4.03 25.03
N ILE A 658 10.16 -5.25 25.14
CA ILE A 658 8.87 -5.55 25.76
C ILE A 658 9.12 -6.48 26.94
N ILE A 659 8.75 -6.05 28.14
CA ILE A 659 8.88 -6.84 29.36
C ILE A 659 7.49 -7.27 29.82
N LYS A 660 7.30 -8.59 29.98
CA LYS A 660 6.08 -9.19 30.53
C LYS A 660 6.42 -10.08 31.70
N LYS A 661 5.79 -9.84 32.84
CA LYS A 661 5.92 -10.73 34.00
C LYS A 661 5.06 -11.98 33.79
N ILE A 662 5.68 -13.16 33.87
CA ILE A 662 4.97 -14.44 33.74
C ILE A 662 4.59 -14.98 35.12
N ASP A 663 5.52 -14.90 36.07
CA ASP A 663 5.30 -15.20 37.48
C ASP A 663 6.19 -14.30 38.35
N LYS A 664 6.28 -14.56 39.66
CA LYS A 664 7.10 -13.75 40.58
C LYS A 664 8.59 -13.67 40.20
N ASP A 665 9.11 -14.71 39.56
CA ASP A 665 10.54 -14.95 39.35
C ASP A 665 10.89 -15.10 37.87
N LYS A 666 9.91 -15.14 36.97
CA LYS A 666 10.10 -15.34 35.54
C LYS A 666 9.54 -14.17 34.75
N ILE A 667 10.42 -13.57 33.96
CA ILE A 667 10.10 -12.49 33.03
C ILE A 667 10.27 -13.02 31.61
N LYS A 668 9.29 -12.76 30.74
CA LYS A 668 9.44 -12.90 29.29
C LYS A 668 9.87 -11.56 28.73
N LEU A 669 11.03 -11.55 28.11
CA LEU A 669 11.62 -10.38 27.45
C LEU A 669 11.49 -10.56 25.94
N HIS A 670 10.93 -9.59 25.24
CA HIS A 670 11.14 -9.44 23.79
C HIS A 670 12.10 -8.28 23.59
N ILE A 671 13.08 -8.45 22.71
CA ILE A 671 14.14 -7.48 22.46
C ILE A 671 14.43 -7.39 20.96
N ALA A 672 14.68 -6.20 20.47
CA ALA A 672 15.19 -5.93 19.13
C ALA A 672 16.35 -4.93 19.19
N ASP A 673 17.20 -4.97 18.16
CA ASP A 673 18.29 -4.02 17.92
C ASP A 673 17.90 -3.09 16.74
N PRO A 674 17.36 -1.88 17.00
CA PRO A 674 17.01 -0.92 15.95
C PRO A 674 18.20 -0.41 15.13
N ALA A 675 19.43 -0.49 15.67
CA ALA A 675 20.63 -0.13 14.93
C ALA A 675 21.10 -1.24 13.97
N GLN A 676 20.60 -2.47 14.15
CA GLN A 676 21.01 -3.64 13.37
C GLN A 676 22.53 -3.86 13.43
N THR A 677 23.11 -3.66 14.62
CA THR A 677 24.56 -3.81 14.89
C THR A 677 25.02 -5.25 14.76
N GLN A 678 24.11 -6.22 14.92
CA GLN A 678 24.40 -7.65 14.94
C GLN A 678 25.40 -8.01 16.05
N THR A 679 25.22 -7.40 17.22
CA THR A 679 26.06 -7.67 18.38
C THR A 679 25.20 -7.99 19.60
N ASP A 680 25.73 -8.83 20.47
CA ASP A 680 25.07 -9.26 21.69
C ASP A 680 24.63 -8.08 22.58
N ILE A 681 23.45 -8.19 23.19
CA ILE A 681 22.91 -7.18 24.11
C ILE A 681 22.64 -7.83 25.47
N THR A 682 23.37 -7.38 26.49
CA THR A 682 23.17 -7.83 27.86
C THR A 682 22.04 -7.02 28.50
N VAL A 683 21.03 -7.72 29.00
CA VAL A 683 19.94 -7.12 29.78
C VAL A 683 19.98 -7.64 31.21
N LYS A 684 19.98 -6.72 32.17
CA LYS A 684 19.85 -7.03 33.59
C LYS A 684 18.58 -6.40 34.15
N ILE A 685 17.79 -7.20 34.87
CA ILE A 685 16.61 -6.73 35.58
C ILE A 685 16.82 -6.99 37.08
N ASP A 686 16.79 -5.92 37.86
CA ASP A 686 16.85 -5.94 39.31
C ASP A 686 15.48 -5.60 39.91
N THR A 687 15.13 -6.32 40.97
CA THR A 687 14.02 -6.04 41.89
C THR A 687 14.57 -5.98 43.32
N PRO A 688 13.84 -5.51 44.35
CA PRO A 688 14.43 -5.20 45.65
C PRO A 688 15.09 -6.39 46.34
N LYS A 689 14.72 -7.62 45.95
CA LYS A 689 15.23 -8.86 46.54
C LYS A 689 15.85 -9.83 45.54
N ARG A 690 15.76 -9.56 44.25
CA ARG A 690 16.14 -10.53 43.21
C ARG A 690 16.71 -9.86 41.98
N SER A 691 17.65 -10.53 41.32
CA SER A 691 18.22 -10.05 40.06
C SER A 691 18.29 -11.16 39.02
N GLY A 692 18.23 -10.77 37.75
CA GLY A 692 18.45 -11.67 36.63
C GLY A 692 19.16 -10.95 35.51
N THR A 693 20.11 -11.64 34.88
CA THR A 693 20.86 -11.14 33.72
C THR A 693 20.76 -12.16 32.60
N ILE A 694 20.62 -11.67 31.38
CA ILE A 694 20.65 -12.48 30.16
C ILE A 694 21.48 -11.78 29.09
N ASN A 695 22.25 -12.57 28.36
CA ASN A 695 22.90 -12.12 27.13
C ASN A 695 22.02 -12.50 25.93
N CYS A 696 21.59 -11.52 25.15
CA CYS A 696 20.75 -11.70 23.98
C CYS A 696 21.63 -11.73 22.73
N ASP A 697 21.84 -12.92 22.13
CA ASP A 697 22.71 -13.10 20.97
C ASP A 697 22.07 -12.57 19.68
N PHE A 698 22.72 -11.58 19.06
CA PHE A 698 22.35 -11.05 17.73
C PHE A 698 23.45 -11.25 16.68
N SER A 699 24.55 -11.92 17.04
CA SER A 699 25.76 -12.06 16.21
C SER A 699 25.53 -12.75 14.87
N ASN A 700 24.53 -13.63 14.79
CA ASN A 700 24.17 -14.39 13.58
C ASN A 700 22.81 -13.97 13.01
N SER A 701 22.43 -12.70 13.18
CA SER A 701 21.13 -12.22 12.70
C SER A 701 21.09 -11.99 11.18
N ASP A 702 22.21 -11.68 10.52
CA ASP A 702 22.36 -11.53 9.06
C ASP A 702 21.17 -10.76 8.43
N ILE A 703 20.44 -11.40 7.51
CA ILE A 703 19.29 -10.85 6.79
C ILE A 703 18.10 -10.53 7.71
N TYR A 704 18.11 -11.04 8.94
CA TYR A 704 17.14 -10.84 10.02
C TYR A 704 17.61 -9.84 11.08
N ALA A 705 18.70 -9.10 10.86
CA ALA A 705 19.11 -8.02 11.76
C ALA A 705 17.95 -7.02 11.98
N GLY A 706 17.67 -6.67 13.24
CA GLY A 706 16.52 -5.86 13.64
C GLY A 706 15.24 -6.65 13.95
N ARG A 707 15.17 -7.94 13.62
CA ARG A 707 14.06 -8.81 14.03
C ARG A 707 14.03 -8.94 15.56
N THR A 708 12.81 -8.96 16.11
CA THR A 708 12.62 -9.27 17.53
C THR A 708 13.03 -10.70 17.88
N GLN A 709 13.70 -10.86 19.02
CA GLN A 709 13.96 -12.13 19.68
C GLN A 709 13.27 -12.18 21.04
N ALA A 710 12.92 -13.38 21.50
CA ALA A 710 12.27 -13.60 22.79
C ALA A 710 13.13 -14.45 23.72
N PHE A 711 13.28 -13.98 24.96
CA PHE A 711 14.08 -14.60 26.00
C PHE A 711 13.31 -14.71 27.31
N TYR A 712 13.81 -15.53 28.23
CA TYR A 712 13.28 -15.66 29.58
C TYR A 712 14.36 -15.36 30.61
N ILE A 713 14.10 -14.38 31.46
CA ILE A 713 14.97 -14.03 32.58
C ILE A 713 14.37 -14.65 33.85
N ARG A 714 15.19 -15.38 34.60
CA ARG A 714 14.84 -15.84 35.96
C ARG A 714 15.49 -14.91 36.98
N LEU A 715 14.68 -14.31 37.83
CA LEU A 715 15.12 -13.48 38.95
C LEU A 715 15.48 -14.40 40.13
N LYS A 716 16.75 -14.39 40.52
CA LYS A 716 17.29 -15.17 41.64
C LYS A 716 17.37 -14.33 42.90
#